data_AF-A0A2N9JIR7-F1
#
_entry.id   AF-A0A2N9JIR7-F1
#
_cell.length_a   1.000
_cell.length_b   1.000
_cell.length_c   1.000
_cell.angle_alpha   90.00
_cell.angle_beta   90.00
_cell.angle_gamma   90.00
#
_symmetry.space_group_name_H-M   'P 1'
#
loop_
_entity.id
_entity.type
_entity.pdbx_description
1 polymer ?
#
loop_
_entity_poly.entity_id
_entity_poly.type
_entity_poly.pdbx_seq_one_letter_code
_entity_poly.pdbx_strand_id
1 'polypeptide(L)'
;MAVPALFAPPTWAGTNDKPVFRLWLGSSLMLFLELALIRWLGANIVHLSYFSNFVLLGSFLGIGAGFLISRKSWSVLGISPILLAVVVTAVLLFPVTINREGGDIIYFTSLGTSGPPSWLALPLVFIGTAAILAGPAEAVGRCLGQLDNLIAYRWDLIGSLTGIVGFTLLSWWQAPSVAWGILASAAYLTLLWGWRRVVAAVASAITIACLTAESLAPGVSWSPYYKVKLSQEGDYQGKPLYLITVNGVPHQLMGSADFKLTAAEAQYRTPYGRRVDAPLRNVLIIGAGSGSDVSIALVKGAQHVDAVDIDPRIMQIGVDLNPDHPYSDPRVTRHVNDGRAFLQSTDTQYDLILFALPDSLALVNGASQIRLESYLFTHEALTEAREHLTDQGVFAMYNYYRENWLIDRLGNTAQQAFGHAPCMDLFAAHQAVVTVAKDPANQQCAADNHVIGTDALAPADDNAPFLYFRGGFIPTEYLWVLAGILVISVLTVRILGGPFREMRPYADLFFMGAAFLLLETKNIATFALLFGTTWLVNALVFAGVLLVVLAAVEVTRRFRTPPLPVVFGGIAAALLVAYLVPPDALLPLPFWPRLIVAVLLAFLPIFLANVAFAKRFAQADSSQAAFGLNLLGSIVGGCLEYSALVTGYRNLLIVVGVLYLAAFLFKPRTAIG
;
A
#
# COMPACT_ATOMS: atom_id res chain seq x y z
N MET A 1 -8.74 32.32 30.37
CA MET A 1 -9.97 31.49 30.24
C MET A 1 -9.64 30.10 30.74
N ALA A 2 -10.51 29.51 31.57
CA ALA A 2 -10.35 28.12 31.98
C ALA A 2 -10.48 27.22 30.74
N VAL A 3 -9.54 26.29 30.56
CA VAL A 3 -9.63 25.28 29.49
C VAL A 3 -10.80 24.34 29.83
N PRO A 4 -11.78 24.12 28.92
CA PRO A 4 -12.90 23.23 29.20
C PRO A 4 -12.40 21.83 29.61
N ALA A 5 -13.14 21.13 30.47
CA ALA A 5 -12.68 19.88 31.10
C ALA A 5 -12.25 18.79 30.09
N LEU A 6 -12.85 18.77 28.90
CA LEU A 6 -12.50 17.87 27.79
C LEU A 6 -11.13 18.18 27.17
N PHE A 7 -10.76 19.46 27.14
CA PHE A 7 -9.51 19.97 26.57
C PHE A 7 -8.41 20.17 27.61
N ALA A 8 -8.65 20.01 28.91
CA ALA A 8 -7.56 20.08 29.88
C ALA A 8 -6.56 18.92 29.63
N PRO A 9 -5.30 18.98 30.09
CA PRO A 9 -4.39 17.83 30.02
C PRO A 9 -4.96 16.68 30.85
N PRO A 10 -4.71 15.41 30.49
CA PRO A 10 -5.11 14.31 31.35
C PRO A 10 -4.38 14.40 32.69
N THR A 11 -5.13 14.58 33.78
CA THR A 11 -4.59 14.52 35.14
C THR A 11 -4.43 13.05 35.50
N TRP A 12 -3.25 12.51 35.24
CA TRP A 12 -2.88 11.15 35.64
C TRP A 12 -2.68 11.09 37.17
N ALA A 13 -3.77 11.21 37.94
CA ALA A 13 -3.72 11.29 39.40
C ALA A 13 -3.34 9.94 40.04
N GLY A 14 -2.35 9.97 40.94
CA GLY A 14 -2.26 9.08 42.11
C GLY A 14 -2.10 7.57 41.88
N THR A 15 -1.81 7.12 40.66
CA THR A 15 -1.46 5.71 40.41
C THR A 15 -0.05 5.67 39.83
N ASN A 16 0.89 5.12 40.62
CA ASN A 16 2.27 4.75 40.25
C ASN A 16 2.70 5.21 38.85
N ASP A 17 3.56 6.24 38.76
CA ASP A 17 4.14 6.77 37.53
C ASP A 17 4.65 5.65 36.61
N LYS A 18 3.84 5.28 35.60
CA LYS A 18 4.24 4.39 34.51
C LYS A 18 4.24 5.15 33.17
N PRO A 19 5.05 6.22 33.02
CA PRO A 19 5.18 6.95 31.76
C PRO A 19 5.59 6.01 30.62
N VAL A 20 6.39 4.98 30.91
CA VAL A 20 6.78 3.93 29.97
C VAL A 20 5.58 3.15 29.41
N PHE A 21 4.65 2.73 30.27
CA PHE A 21 3.47 1.97 29.82
C PHE A 21 2.56 2.84 28.96
N ARG A 22 2.33 4.10 29.36
CA ARG A 22 1.51 5.05 28.59
C ARG A 22 2.15 5.38 27.25
N LEU A 23 3.47 5.52 27.23
CA LEU A 23 4.23 5.72 26.00
C LEU A 23 4.10 4.52 25.06
N TRP A 24 4.36 3.32 25.57
CA TRP A 24 4.20 2.08 24.80
C TRP A 24 2.78 1.93 24.25
N LEU A 25 1.75 2.12 25.09
CA LEU A 25 0.36 1.98 24.67
C LEU A 25 -0.08 3.09 23.71
N GLY A 26 0.34 4.33 23.95
CA GLY A 26 0.05 5.47 23.08
C GLY A 26 0.68 5.31 21.70
N SER A 27 1.94 4.87 21.65
CA SER A 27 2.66 4.61 20.39
C SER A 27 2.09 3.39 19.66
N SER A 28 1.73 2.33 20.40
CA SER A 28 1.01 1.17 19.83
C SER A 28 -0.33 1.59 19.21
N LEU A 29 -1.12 2.39 19.92
CA LEU A 29 -2.41 2.88 19.45
C LEU A 29 -2.27 3.80 18.24
N MET A 30 -1.26 4.68 18.24
CA MET A 30 -0.96 5.61 17.15
C MET A 30 -0.70 4.85 15.84
N LEU A 31 0.25 3.92 15.82
CA LEU A 31 0.58 3.13 14.62
C LEU A 31 -0.55 2.17 14.24
N PHE A 32 -1.23 1.57 15.22
CA PHE A 32 -2.38 0.70 14.96
C PHE A 32 -3.52 1.45 14.27
N LEU A 33 -3.86 2.65 14.75
CA LEU A 33 -4.91 3.49 14.16
C LEU A 33 -4.53 3.99 12.77
N GLU A 34 -3.28 4.36 12.56
CA GLU A 34 -2.78 4.75 11.24
C GLU A 34 -3.04 3.64 10.21
N LEU A 35 -2.60 2.41 10.49
CA LEU A 35 -2.83 1.28 9.60
C LEU A 35 -4.32 0.94 9.43
N ALA A 36 -5.09 0.96 10.52
CA ALA A 36 -6.52 0.70 10.50
C ALA A 36 -7.28 1.74 9.68
N LEU A 37 -6.95 3.03 9.79
CA LEU A 37 -7.58 4.11 9.04
C LEU A 37 -7.21 4.05 7.57
N ILE A 38 -5.94 3.83 7.22
CA ILE A 38 -5.49 3.67 5.83
C ILE A 38 -6.32 2.58 5.14
N ARG A 39 -6.46 1.42 5.80
CA ARG A 39 -7.19 0.30 5.23
C ARG A 39 -8.71 0.49 5.23
N TRP A 40 -9.29 0.94 6.33
CA TRP A 40 -10.74 1.05 6.46
C TRP A 40 -11.32 2.19 5.64
N LEU A 41 -10.66 3.35 5.58
CA LEU A 41 -11.09 4.45 4.72
C LEU A 41 -10.90 4.09 3.25
N GLY A 42 -9.76 3.47 2.88
CA GLY A 42 -9.51 3.00 1.51
C GLY A 42 -10.53 1.96 1.03
N ALA A 43 -11.16 1.22 1.95
CA ALA A 43 -12.20 0.25 1.64
C ALA A 43 -13.61 0.85 1.44
N ASN A 44 -13.86 2.06 1.97
CA ASN A 44 -15.18 2.66 1.99
C ASN A 44 -15.28 3.99 1.20
N ILE A 45 -14.14 4.58 0.80
CA ILE A 45 -14.08 5.84 0.05
C ILE A 45 -13.34 5.61 -1.26
N VAL A 46 -14.08 5.47 -2.37
CA VAL A 46 -13.49 5.15 -3.68
C VAL A 46 -12.51 6.22 -4.17
N HIS A 47 -12.65 7.49 -3.76
CA HIS A 47 -11.68 8.54 -4.14
C HIS A 47 -10.26 8.28 -3.63
N LEU A 48 -10.11 7.53 -2.53
CA LEU A 48 -8.80 7.20 -1.99
C LEU A 48 -8.04 6.15 -2.82
N SER A 49 -8.70 5.46 -3.76
CA SER A 49 -7.97 4.60 -4.71
C SER A 49 -7.08 5.43 -5.65
N TYR A 50 -7.40 6.70 -5.91
CA TYR A 50 -6.59 7.60 -6.73
C TYR A 50 -5.57 8.40 -5.91
N PHE A 51 -5.80 8.58 -4.60
CA PHE A 51 -4.95 9.35 -3.68
C PHE A 51 -4.58 8.50 -2.46
N SER A 52 -3.89 7.40 -2.71
CA SER A 52 -3.64 6.35 -1.74
C SER A 52 -2.85 6.75 -0.49
N ASN A 53 -1.98 7.77 -0.58
CA ASN A 53 -1.11 8.17 0.54
C ASN A 53 -1.69 9.33 1.33
N PHE A 54 -2.88 9.74 0.95
CA PHE A 54 -3.48 10.93 1.48
C PHE A 54 -3.85 10.74 2.96
N VAL A 55 -4.27 9.54 3.35
CA VAL A 55 -4.45 9.15 4.75
C VAL A 55 -3.10 9.07 5.49
N LEU A 56 -2.07 8.50 4.87
CA LEU A 56 -0.72 8.40 5.46
C LEU A 56 -0.10 9.80 5.74
N LEU A 57 -0.15 10.71 4.77
CA LEU A 57 0.32 12.09 4.94
C LEU A 57 -0.50 12.83 6.01
N GLY A 58 -1.81 12.56 6.08
CA GLY A 58 -2.67 13.04 7.16
C GLY A 58 -2.25 12.51 8.53
N SER A 59 -1.90 11.23 8.62
CA SER A 59 -1.38 10.61 9.84
C SER A 59 -0.08 11.27 10.30
N PHE A 60 0.90 11.47 9.41
CA PHE A 60 2.13 12.18 9.76
C PHE A 60 1.88 13.62 10.22
N LEU A 61 1.00 14.36 9.55
CA LEU A 61 0.62 15.68 10.03
C LEU A 61 -0.01 15.61 11.43
N GLY A 62 -0.92 14.67 11.65
CA GLY A 62 -1.58 14.45 12.94
C GLY A 62 -0.59 14.12 14.05
N ILE A 63 0.34 13.20 13.80
CA ILE A 63 1.38 12.83 14.75
C ILE A 63 2.23 14.05 15.11
N GLY A 64 2.64 14.84 14.11
CA GLY A 64 3.43 16.05 14.31
C GLY A 64 2.68 17.10 15.11
N ALA A 65 1.40 17.31 14.78
CA ALA A 65 0.51 18.20 15.52
C ALA A 65 0.37 17.76 16.99
N GLY A 66 0.18 16.47 17.25
CA GLY A 66 0.09 15.91 18.60
C GLY A 66 1.34 16.21 19.44
N PHE A 67 2.53 16.01 18.88
CA PHE A 67 3.80 16.34 19.55
C PHE A 67 3.98 17.84 19.80
N LEU A 68 3.43 18.71 18.95
CA LEU A 68 3.46 20.16 19.21
C LEU A 68 2.44 20.56 20.29
N ILE A 69 1.27 19.91 20.32
CA ILE A 69 0.21 20.12 21.33
C ILE A 69 0.66 19.62 22.71
N SER A 70 1.52 18.61 22.80
CA SER A 70 2.02 18.11 24.09
C SER A 70 2.73 19.16 24.94
N ARG A 71 3.22 20.25 24.31
CA ARG A 71 3.84 21.43 24.95
C ARG A 71 2.83 22.45 25.47
N LYS A 72 1.56 22.32 25.09
CA LYS A 72 0.50 23.25 25.46
C LYS A 72 -0.23 22.78 26.72
N SER A 73 -0.91 23.72 27.36
CA SER A 73 -1.75 23.50 28.55
C SER A 73 -3.11 22.86 28.22
N TRP A 74 -3.38 22.50 26.97
CA TRP A 74 -4.61 21.86 26.52
C TRP A 74 -4.30 20.57 25.76
N SER A 75 -5.29 19.68 25.63
CA SER A 75 -5.20 18.31 25.11
C SER A 75 -6.32 17.99 24.14
N VAL A 76 -6.00 17.14 23.16
CA VAL A 76 -6.89 16.58 22.14
C VAL A 76 -7.14 15.09 22.32
N LEU A 77 -6.39 14.41 23.19
CA LEU A 77 -6.55 12.96 23.44
C LEU A 77 -7.99 12.56 23.80
N GLY A 78 -8.71 13.39 24.58
CA GLY A 78 -10.11 13.12 24.96
C GLY A 78 -11.12 13.29 23.82
N ILE A 79 -10.75 14.01 22.77
CA ILE A 79 -11.60 14.33 21.61
C ILE A 79 -11.37 13.35 20.48
N SER A 80 -10.14 12.83 20.35
CA SER A 80 -9.78 11.84 19.35
C SER A 80 -10.76 10.65 19.21
N PRO A 81 -11.22 9.97 20.29
CA PRO A 81 -12.22 8.90 20.15
C PRO A 81 -13.59 9.41 19.65
N ILE A 82 -13.95 10.67 19.94
CA ILE A 82 -15.17 11.29 19.42
C ILE A 82 -15.03 11.52 17.92
N LEU A 83 -13.89 12.07 17.47
CA LEU A 83 -13.61 12.27 16.06
C LEU A 83 -13.59 10.95 15.28
N LEU A 84 -13.03 9.90 15.87
CA LEU A 84 -13.06 8.56 15.29
C LEU A 84 -14.51 8.08 15.12
N ALA A 85 -15.34 8.22 16.16
CA ALA A 85 -16.76 7.85 16.07
C ALA A 85 -17.49 8.66 14.99
N VAL A 86 -17.23 9.97 14.88
CA VAL A 86 -17.82 10.85 13.87
C VAL A 86 -17.39 10.44 12.47
N VAL A 87 -16.10 10.19 12.23
CA VAL A 87 -15.60 9.77 10.92
C VAL A 87 -16.17 8.41 10.53
N VAL A 88 -16.17 7.43 11.45
CA VAL A 88 -16.73 6.10 11.20
C VAL A 88 -18.23 6.19 10.87
N THR A 89 -18.98 6.95 11.66
CA THR A 89 -20.42 7.15 11.43
C THR A 89 -20.68 7.87 10.11
N ALA A 90 -19.96 8.95 9.81
CA ALA A 90 -20.14 9.72 8.59
C ALA A 90 -19.83 8.89 7.33
N VAL A 91 -18.74 8.12 7.33
CA VAL A 91 -18.36 7.29 6.18
C VAL A 91 -19.37 6.18 5.92
N LEU A 92 -19.96 5.60 6.97
CA LEU A 92 -20.98 4.55 6.82
C LEU A 92 -22.37 5.11 6.43
N LEU A 93 -22.71 6.32 6.89
CA LEU A 93 -23.96 6.99 6.50
C LEU A 93 -23.91 7.61 5.10
N PHE A 94 -22.74 8.05 4.66
CA PHE A 94 -22.50 8.67 3.36
C PHE A 94 -21.43 7.88 2.57
N PRO A 95 -21.73 6.62 2.18
CA PRO A 95 -20.76 5.81 1.46
C PRO A 95 -20.40 6.47 0.13
N VAL A 96 -19.11 6.64 -0.12
CA VAL A 96 -18.60 7.17 -1.40
C VAL A 96 -18.30 5.99 -2.31
N THR A 97 -19.33 5.53 -3.01
CA THR A 97 -19.26 4.37 -3.90
C THR A 97 -19.60 4.77 -5.33
N ILE A 98 -19.49 3.82 -6.26
CA ILE A 98 -19.88 4.03 -7.65
C ILE A 98 -21.42 3.92 -7.75
N ASN A 99 -22.11 4.94 -8.29
CA ASN A 99 -23.56 4.90 -8.51
C ASN A 99 -23.92 3.79 -9.49
N ARG A 100 -24.95 2.99 -9.15
CA ARG A 100 -25.47 1.86 -9.94
C ARG A 100 -26.94 2.03 -10.37
N GLU A 101 -27.47 3.25 -10.46
CA GLU A 101 -28.90 3.47 -10.77
C GLU A 101 -29.28 3.34 -12.27
N GLY A 102 -28.60 2.48 -13.03
CA GLY A 102 -28.96 2.16 -14.42
C GLY A 102 -28.84 0.66 -14.68
N GLY A 103 -29.85 0.07 -15.32
CA GLY A 103 -29.92 -1.36 -15.64
C GLY A 103 -28.96 -1.85 -16.74
N ASP A 104 -28.01 -1.02 -17.16
CA ASP A 104 -26.96 -1.38 -18.11
C ASP A 104 -25.65 -1.52 -17.36
N ILE A 105 -24.97 -2.65 -17.56
CA ILE A 105 -23.71 -2.99 -16.90
C ILE A 105 -22.66 -1.91 -17.24
N ILE A 106 -22.38 -1.07 -16.24
CA ILE A 106 -21.70 0.22 -16.32
C ILE A 106 -20.19 0.04 -16.46
N TYR A 107 -19.56 0.68 -17.46
CA TYR A 107 -18.16 1.11 -17.38
C TYR A 107 -17.94 2.52 -17.94
N PHE A 108 -17.63 3.46 -17.02
CA PHE A 108 -16.59 4.50 -17.11
C PHE A 108 -16.57 5.57 -18.22
N THR A 109 -17.69 6.01 -18.79
CA THR A 109 -17.73 7.33 -19.47
C THR A 109 -18.53 8.41 -18.74
N SER A 110 -19.27 8.03 -17.67
CA SER A 110 -19.79 8.98 -16.68
C SER A 110 -20.04 8.26 -15.35
N LEU A 111 -19.01 8.08 -14.53
CA LEU A 111 -19.25 7.59 -13.18
C LEU A 111 -19.81 8.71 -12.32
N GLY A 112 -21.13 8.68 -12.09
CA GLY A 112 -21.66 9.28 -10.89
C GLY A 112 -21.06 8.54 -9.69
N THR A 113 -20.35 9.24 -8.81
CA THR A 113 -20.07 8.72 -7.47
C THR A 113 -21.28 9.05 -6.59
N SER A 114 -21.71 8.11 -5.75
CA SER A 114 -22.58 8.43 -4.62
C SER A 114 -21.78 9.20 -3.57
N GLY A 115 -22.47 9.99 -2.75
CA GLY A 115 -21.85 10.69 -1.64
C GLY A 115 -21.16 12.00 -2.01
N PRO A 116 -20.40 12.59 -1.06
CA PRO A 116 -19.76 13.89 -1.25
C PRO A 116 -18.71 13.87 -2.37
N PRO A 117 -18.57 14.99 -3.12
CA PRO A 117 -17.58 15.09 -4.19
C PRO A 117 -16.15 15.06 -3.66
N SER A 118 -15.19 14.63 -4.49
CA SER A 118 -13.78 14.44 -4.12
C SER A 118 -13.13 15.69 -3.50
N TRP A 119 -13.42 16.88 -4.03
CA TRP A 119 -12.89 18.15 -3.52
C TRP A 119 -13.33 18.47 -2.08
N LEU A 120 -14.41 17.85 -1.60
CA LEU A 120 -14.89 17.96 -0.22
C LEU A 120 -14.45 16.76 0.62
N ALA A 121 -14.66 15.55 0.10
CA ALA A 121 -14.38 14.30 0.81
C ALA A 121 -12.90 14.16 1.17
N LEU A 122 -11.99 14.47 0.23
CA LEU A 122 -10.55 14.34 0.47
C LEU A 122 -10.12 15.29 1.60
N PRO A 123 -10.26 16.63 1.55
CA PRO A 123 -9.85 17.49 2.67
C PRO A 123 -10.43 17.08 4.04
N LEU A 124 -11.69 16.63 4.09
CA LEU A 124 -12.31 16.15 5.33
C LEU A 124 -11.64 14.88 5.87
N VAL A 125 -11.31 13.93 5.00
CA VAL A 125 -10.56 12.73 5.36
C VAL A 125 -9.16 13.09 5.87
N PHE A 126 -8.45 14.00 5.18
CA PHE A 126 -7.11 14.43 5.60
C PHE A 126 -7.13 15.02 7.01
N ILE A 127 -8.00 16.02 7.21
CA ILE A 127 -8.10 16.76 8.46
C ILE A 127 -8.64 15.83 9.57
N GLY A 128 -9.61 14.97 9.24
CA GLY A 128 -10.16 13.98 10.16
C GLY A 128 -9.09 13.01 10.65
N THR A 129 -8.33 12.40 9.74
CA THR A 129 -7.21 11.51 10.09
C THR A 129 -6.15 12.24 10.91
N ALA A 130 -5.72 13.42 10.49
CA ALA A 130 -4.73 14.20 11.23
C ALA A 130 -5.22 14.54 12.65
N ALA A 131 -6.47 14.94 12.80
CA ALA A 131 -7.04 15.29 14.10
C ALA A 131 -7.24 14.07 15.01
N ILE A 132 -7.61 12.90 14.45
CA ILE A 132 -7.70 11.64 15.21
C ILE A 132 -6.30 11.26 15.72
N LEU A 133 -5.29 11.21 14.84
CA LEU A 133 -3.93 10.78 15.18
C LEU A 133 -3.21 11.76 16.13
N ALA A 134 -3.56 13.04 16.13
CA ALA A 134 -3.02 14.01 17.07
C ALA A 134 -3.29 13.65 18.54
N GLY A 135 -4.39 12.94 18.83
CA GLY A 135 -4.74 12.45 20.17
C GLY A 135 -3.68 11.52 20.78
N PRO A 136 -3.52 10.28 20.27
CA PRO A 136 -2.52 9.35 20.78
C PRO A 136 -1.09 9.90 20.65
N ALA A 137 -0.79 10.66 19.58
CA ALA A 137 0.52 11.28 19.43
C ALA A 137 0.82 12.36 20.48
N GLU A 138 -0.19 13.13 20.92
CA GLU A 138 -0.04 14.04 22.05
C GLU A 138 0.28 13.28 23.34
N ALA A 139 -0.38 12.14 23.58
CA ALA A 139 -0.10 11.29 24.74
C ALA A 139 1.36 10.81 24.74
N VAL A 140 1.83 10.34 23.59
CA VAL A 140 3.24 9.96 23.36
C VAL A 140 4.17 11.15 23.63
N GLY A 141 3.92 12.30 23.01
CA GLY A 141 4.74 13.50 23.17
C GLY A 141 4.82 14.02 24.61
N ARG A 142 3.75 13.88 25.40
CA ARG A 142 3.77 14.22 26.84
C ARG A 142 4.62 13.25 27.64
N CYS A 143 4.53 11.95 27.36
CA CYS A 143 5.35 10.94 28.03
C CYS A 143 6.84 11.05 27.65
N LEU A 144 7.15 11.44 26.40
CA LEU A 144 8.53 11.72 25.98
C LEU A 144 9.17 12.84 26.80
N GLY A 145 8.42 13.88 27.16
CA GLY A 145 8.92 14.98 27.99
C GLY A 145 9.19 14.60 29.45
N GLN A 146 8.80 13.39 29.89
CA GLN A 146 8.98 12.89 31.25
C GLN A 146 10.12 11.87 31.38
N LEU A 147 10.73 11.46 30.27
CA LEU A 147 11.73 10.40 30.19
C LEU A 147 12.97 10.92 29.48
N ASP A 148 14.13 10.31 29.74
CA ASP A 148 15.35 10.60 28.97
C ASP A 148 15.12 10.29 27.49
N ASN A 149 15.61 11.18 26.60
CA ASN A 149 15.33 11.15 25.16
C ASN A 149 15.51 9.75 24.53
N LEU A 150 16.61 9.04 24.85
CA LEU A 150 16.89 7.71 24.28
C LEU A 150 16.04 6.59 24.91
N ILE A 151 15.65 6.70 26.18
CA ILE A 151 14.76 5.73 26.83
C ILE A 151 13.35 5.89 26.27
N ALA A 152 12.90 7.13 26.13
CA ALA A 152 11.61 7.45 25.52
C ALA A 152 11.55 6.93 24.08
N TYR A 153 12.55 7.25 23.26
CA TYR A 153 12.57 6.83 21.86
C TYR A 153 12.59 5.31 21.69
N ARG A 154 13.31 4.58 22.56
CA ARG A 154 13.25 3.10 22.59
C ARG A 154 11.82 2.59 22.79
N TRP A 155 11.12 3.08 23.81
CA TRP A 155 9.79 2.58 24.16
C TRP A 155 8.71 3.03 23.16
N ASP A 156 8.91 4.17 22.53
CA ASP A 156 8.13 4.60 21.37
C ASP A 156 8.26 3.60 20.22
N LEU A 157 9.49 3.25 19.82
CA LEU A 157 9.71 2.26 18.76
C LEU A 157 9.14 0.87 19.09
N ILE A 158 9.28 0.42 20.34
CA ILE A 158 8.69 -0.87 20.79
C ILE A 158 7.15 -0.81 20.74
N GLY A 159 6.56 0.31 21.14
CA GLY A 159 5.11 0.52 21.03
C GLY A 159 4.65 0.52 19.58
N SER A 160 5.29 1.32 18.72
CA SER A 160 5.05 1.36 17.28
C SER A 160 5.10 -0.03 16.63
N LEU A 161 6.15 -0.82 16.95
CA LEU A 161 6.28 -2.20 16.48
C LEU A 161 5.14 -3.11 16.97
N THR A 162 4.71 -2.93 18.22
CA THR A 162 3.56 -3.67 18.79
C THR A 162 2.27 -3.35 18.01
N GLY A 163 2.05 -2.08 17.67
CA GLY A 163 0.90 -1.64 16.86
C GLY A 163 0.88 -2.28 15.48
N ILE A 164 2.00 -2.25 14.76
CA ILE A 164 2.16 -2.86 13.43
C ILE A 164 1.95 -4.37 13.49
N VAL A 165 2.62 -5.07 14.41
CA VAL A 165 2.47 -6.53 14.56
C VAL A 165 1.03 -6.88 14.93
N GLY A 166 0.40 -6.14 15.83
CA GLY A 166 -0.99 -6.34 16.21
C GLY A 166 -1.95 -6.24 15.02
N PHE A 167 -1.84 -5.19 14.21
CA PHE A 167 -2.69 -5.03 13.02
C PHE A 167 -2.38 -6.07 11.93
N THR A 168 -1.11 -6.43 11.76
CA THR A 168 -0.66 -7.46 10.83
C THR A 168 -1.26 -8.83 11.17
N LEU A 169 -1.31 -9.20 12.46
CA LEU A 169 -1.93 -10.44 12.92
C LEU A 169 -3.46 -10.46 12.71
N LEU A 170 -4.14 -9.33 12.92
CA LEU A 170 -5.56 -9.21 12.59
C LEU A 170 -5.81 -9.36 11.09
N SER A 171 -4.90 -8.84 10.27
CA SER A 171 -4.95 -8.97 8.81
C SER A 171 -4.76 -10.42 8.36
N TRP A 172 -3.80 -11.13 8.96
CA TRP A 172 -3.58 -12.56 8.74
C TRP A 172 -4.82 -13.39 9.05
N TRP A 173 -5.45 -13.14 10.20
CA TRP A 173 -6.68 -13.83 10.60
C TRP A 173 -7.94 -13.32 9.90
N GLN A 174 -7.81 -12.41 8.92
CA GLN A 174 -8.96 -11.89 8.18
C GLN A 174 -10.03 -11.29 9.13
N ALA A 175 -9.57 -10.71 10.24
CA ALA A 175 -10.45 -10.26 11.31
C ALA A 175 -11.31 -9.08 10.82
N PRO A 176 -12.62 -9.07 11.14
CA PRO A 176 -13.52 -8.00 10.73
C PRO A 176 -13.16 -6.66 11.39
N SER A 177 -13.57 -5.56 10.75
CA SER A 177 -13.28 -4.18 11.19
C SER A 177 -13.70 -3.89 12.64
N VAL A 178 -14.76 -4.54 13.14
CA VAL A 178 -15.17 -4.43 14.55
C VAL A 178 -14.07 -4.86 15.54
N ALA A 179 -13.27 -5.87 15.22
CA ALA A 179 -12.16 -6.30 16.06
C ALA A 179 -11.12 -5.18 16.20
N TRP A 180 -10.89 -4.43 15.13
CA TRP A 180 -9.95 -3.31 15.11
C TRP A 180 -10.48 -2.16 15.99
N GLY A 181 -11.77 -1.86 15.85
CA GLY A 181 -12.47 -0.86 16.67
C GLY A 181 -12.46 -1.19 18.16
N ILE A 182 -12.63 -2.47 18.53
CA ILE A 182 -12.58 -2.93 19.93
C ILE A 182 -11.18 -2.69 20.52
N LEU A 183 -10.12 -3.07 19.81
CA LEU A 183 -8.74 -2.90 20.30
C LEU A 183 -8.35 -1.42 20.43
N ALA A 184 -8.69 -0.60 19.44
CA ALA A 184 -8.47 0.85 19.51
C ALA A 184 -9.24 1.48 20.69
N SER A 185 -10.51 1.09 20.87
CA SER A 185 -11.35 1.56 21.97
C SER A 185 -10.78 1.16 23.34
N ALA A 186 -10.32 -0.07 23.49
CA ALA A 186 -9.71 -0.56 24.73
C ALA A 186 -8.45 0.25 25.11
N ALA A 187 -7.62 0.61 24.12
CA ALA A 187 -6.46 1.45 24.34
C ALA A 187 -6.86 2.89 24.74
N TYR A 188 -7.83 3.51 24.06
CA TYR A 188 -8.35 4.83 24.45
C TYR A 188 -8.91 4.86 25.87
N LEU A 189 -9.71 3.86 26.24
CA LEU A 189 -10.31 3.75 27.58
C LEU A 189 -9.27 3.53 28.68
N THR A 190 -8.11 2.98 28.32
CA THR A 190 -6.99 2.74 29.22
C THR A 190 -6.12 4.00 29.37
N LEU A 191 -6.01 4.84 28.33
CA LEU A 191 -5.25 6.09 28.36
C LEU A 191 -6.01 7.26 29.01
N LEU A 192 -7.35 7.18 29.05
CA LEU A 192 -8.23 8.23 29.57
C LEU A 192 -8.80 7.89 30.95
N TRP A 193 -9.01 8.91 31.78
CA TRP A 193 -9.55 8.80 33.14
C TRP A 193 -10.68 9.80 33.41
N GLY A 194 -11.42 9.57 34.50
CA GLY A 194 -12.49 10.45 34.98
C GLY A 194 -13.62 10.63 33.95
N TRP A 195 -14.16 11.84 33.87
CA TRP A 195 -15.24 12.18 32.92
C TRP A 195 -14.87 11.92 31.46
N ARG A 196 -13.59 12.10 31.07
CA ARG A 196 -13.16 11.83 29.68
C ARG A 196 -13.21 10.35 29.32
N ARG A 197 -13.00 9.46 30.29
CA ARG A 197 -13.18 8.02 30.08
C ARG A 197 -14.64 7.68 29.79
N VAL A 198 -15.58 8.36 30.44
CA VAL A 198 -17.02 8.20 30.17
C VAL A 198 -17.36 8.68 28.76
N VAL A 199 -16.89 9.88 28.38
CA VAL A 199 -17.08 10.42 27.02
C VAL A 199 -16.48 9.48 25.97
N ALA A 200 -15.25 8.99 26.19
CA ALA A 200 -14.60 8.03 25.32
C ALA A 200 -15.34 6.68 25.27
N ALA A 201 -15.96 6.23 26.36
CA ALA A 201 -16.76 5.00 26.39
C ALA A 201 -18.01 5.13 25.53
N VAL A 202 -18.70 6.28 25.58
CA VAL A 202 -19.84 6.55 24.70
C VAL A 202 -19.41 6.59 23.24
N ALA A 203 -18.35 7.33 22.91
CA ALA A 203 -17.81 7.39 21.55
C ALA A 203 -17.34 6.01 21.04
N SER A 204 -16.70 5.22 21.91
CA SER A 204 -16.28 3.85 21.61
C SER A 204 -17.48 2.94 21.36
N ALA A 205 -18.55 3.05 22.15
CA ALA A 205 -19.77 2.27 21.94
C ALA A 205 -20.41 2.57 20.57
N ILE A 206 -20.45 3.84 20.16
CA ILE A 206 -20.92 4.25 18.82
C ILE A 206 -20.03 3.63 17.74
N THR A 207 -18.71 3.78 17.87
CA THR A 207 -17.73 3.23 16.90
C THR A 207 -17.89 1.73 16.75
N ILE A 208 -17.94 1.00 17.87
CA ILE A 208 -18.10 -0.46 17.89
C ILE A 208 -19.45 -0.85 17.29
N ALA A 209 -20.55 -0.17 17.61
CA ALA A 209 -21.87 -0.46 17.06
C ALA A 209 -21.89 -0.30 15.53
N CYS A 210 -21.35 0.80 15.01
CA CYS A 210 -21.24 1.06 13.58
C CYS A 210 -20.39 0.00 12.87
N LEU A 211 -19.22 -0.33 13.39
CA LEU A 211 -18.34 -1.36 12.80
C LEU A 211 -18.92 -2.77 12.94
N THR A 212 -19.70 -3.05 13.99
CA THR A 212 -20.44 -4.30 14.14
C THR A 212 -21.51 -4.41 13.04
N ALA A 213 -22.26 -3.34 12.79
CA ALA A 213 -23.26 -3.32 11.73
C ALA A 213 -22.64 -3.56 10.34
N GLU A 214 -21.47 -2.98 10.06
CA GLU A 214 -20.70 -3.26 8.84
C GLU A 214 -20.25 -4.74 8.78
N SER A 215 -19.70 -5.25 9.89
CA SER A 215 -19.11 -6.59 9.96
C SER A 215 -20.15 -7.71 9.86
N LEU A 216 -21.39 -7.45 10.29
CA LEU A 216 -22.51 -8.39 10.20
C LEU A 216 -23.32 -8.23 8.90
N ALA A 217 -22.96 -7.29 8.02
CA ALA A 217 -23.66 -7.10 6.77
C ALA A 217 -23.52 -8.35 5.86
N PRO A 218 -24.60 -8.81 5.19
CA PRO A 218 -24.56 -10.02 4.39
C PRO A 218 -23.47 -10.00 3.31
N GLY A 219 -22.73 -11.11 3.21
CA GLY A 219 -21.68 -11.30 2.20
C GLY A 219 -20.41 -10.47 2.43
N VAL A 220 -20.32 -9.67 3.50
CA VAL A 220 -19.12 -8.88 3.83
C VAL A 220 -18.09 -9.75 4.56
N SER A 221 -16.86 -9.71 4.08
CA SER A 221 -15.70 -10.33 4.71
C SER A 221 -14.45 -9.48 4.42
N TRP A 222 -13.34 -9.78 5.10
CA TRP A 222 -12.08 -9.07 4.91
C TRP A 222 -11.02 -10.06 4.46
N SER A 223 -10.37 -9.79 3.32
CA SER A 223 -9.10 -10.43 3.00
C SER A 223 -7.96 -9.65 3.65
N PRO A 224 -6.72 -10.18 3.71
CA PRO A 224 -5.57 -9.43 4.20
C PRO A 224 -5.33 -8.11 3.44
N TYR A 225 -5.84 -7.98 2.21
CA TYR A 225 -5.65 -6.81 1.35
C TYR A 225 -6.83 -5.82 1.43
N TYR A 226 -8.06 -6.31 1.47
CA TYR A 226 -9.22 -5.45 1.24
C TYR A 226 -10.54 -5.99 1.80
N LYS A 227 -11.58 -5.14 1.76
CA LYS A 227 -12.96 -5.53 2.08
C LYS A 227 -13.57 -6.24 0.88
N VAL A 228 -14.02 -7.47 1.08
CA VAL A 228 -14.68 -8.30 0.06
C VAL A 228 -16.17 -8.35 0.36
N LYS A 229 -17.01 -8.07 -0.63
CA LYS A 229 -18.46 -8.26 -0.53
C LYS A 229 -18.95 -9.15 -1.66
N LEU A 230 -19.61 -10.23 -1.28
CA LEU A 230 -20.25 -11.20 -2.16
C LEU A 230 -21.74 -10.87 -2.31
N SER A 231 -22.23 -10.74 -3.53
CA SER A 231 -23.67 -10.67 -3.86
C SER A 231 -24.02 -11.73 -4.89
N GLN A 232 -25.15 -12.41 -4.73
CA GLN A 232 -25.69 -13.26 -5.78
C GLN A 232 -26.47 -12.36 -6.75
N GLU A 233 -26.02 -12.26 -8.00
CA GLU A 233 -26.64 -11.38 -9.01
C GLU A 233 -27.61 -12.14 -9.92
N GLY A 234 -27.61 -13.47 -9.87
CA GLY A 234 -28.53 -14.25 -10.66
C GLY A 234 -28.17 -15.73 -10.69
N ASP A 235 -28.62 -16.36 -11.77
CA ASP A 235 -28.46 -17.78 -12.03
C ASP A 235 -28.35 -18.01 -13.54
N TYR A 236 -27.54 -18.98 -13.95
CA TYR A 236 -27.43 -19.45 -15.31
C TYR A 236 -27.61 -20.96 -15.35
N GLN A 237 -28.71 -21.42 -15.95
CA GLN A 237 -29.07 -22.85 -16.06
C GLN A 237 -29.08 -23.60 -14.71
N GLY A 238 -29.58 -22.97 -13.65
CA GLY A 238 -29.63 -23.54 -12.30
C GLY A 238 -28.30 -23.47 -11.54
N LYS A 239 -27.28 -22.80 -12.09
CA LYS A 239 -26.01 -22.51 -11.40
C LYS A 239 -25.95 -21.03 -10.98
N PRO A 240 -25.70 -20.72 -9.70
CA PRO A 240 -25.70 -19.35 -9.21
C PRO A 240 -24.54 -18.54 -9.79
N LEU A 241 -24.80 -17.25 -10.02
CA LEU A 241 -23.80 -16.25 -10.40
C LEU A 241 -23.55 -15.33 -9.21
N TYR A 242 -22.29 -15.24 -8.78
CA TYR A 242 -21.90 -14.40 -7.65
C TYR A 242 -20.98 -13.28 -8.10
N LEU A 243 -21.37 -12.04 -7.84
CA LEU A 243 -20.51 -10.88 -7.97
C LEU A 243 -19.67 -10.71 -6.72
N ILE A 244 -18.36 -10.69 -6.93
CA ILE A 244 -17.36 -10.33 -5.95
C ILE A 244 -17.02 -8.87 -6.18
N THR A 245 -17.28 -8.05 -5.17
CA THR A 245 -16.86 -6.66 -5.11
C THR A 245 -15.76 -6.51 -4.06
N VAL A 246 -14.80 -5.64 -4.36
CA VAL A 246 -13.67 -5.35 -3.49
C VAL A 246 -13.59 -3.85 -3.27
N ASN A 247 -13.56 -3.41 -2.01
CA ASN A 247 -13.57 -1.99 -1.64
C ASN A 247 -14.68 -1.18 -2.34
N GLY A 248 -15.84 -1.81 -2.54
CA GLY A 248 -16.99 -1.22 -3.23
C GLY A 248 -16.92 -1.23 -4.77
N VAL A 249 -15.84 -1.74 -5.37
CA VAL A 249 -15.65 -1.81 -6.82
C VAL A 249 -15.93 -3.24 -7.33
N PRO A 250 -16.71 -3.43 -8.41
CA PRO A 250 -16.83 -4.72 -9.08
C PRO A 250 -15.45 -5.30 -9.43
N HIS A 251 -15.21 -6.55 -9.02
CA HIS A 251 -13.93 -7.21 -9.20
C HIS A 251 -14.04 -8.43 -10.12
N GLN A 252 -14.91 -9.40 -9.77
CA GLN A 252 -15.11 -10.62 -10.56
C GLN A 252 -16.57 -11.06 -10.49
N LEU A 253 -17.09 -11.59 -11.60
CA LEU A 253 -18.35 -12.34 -11.63
C LEU A 253 -18.03 -13.83 -11.68
N MET A 254 -18.18 -14.53 -10.56
CA MET A 254 -18.01 -15.98 -10.47
C MET A 254 -19.19 -16.68 -11.13
N GLY A 255 -18.87 -17.64 -12.01
CA GLY A 255 -19.84 -18.48 -12.70
C GLY A 255 -19.18 -19.71 -13.32
N SER A 256 -20.00 -20.59 -13.89
CA SER A 256 -19.53 -21.82 -14.54
C SER A 256 -18.74 -21.54 -15.83
N ALA A 257 -17.90 -22.48 -16.23
CA ALA A 257 -17.20 -22.46 -17.52
C ALA A 257 -18.19 -22.37 -18.69
N ASP A 258 -19.33 -23.07 -18.61
CA ASP A 258 -20.37 -23.01 -19.63
C ASP A 258 -20.93 -21.59 -19.79
N PHE A 259 -21.29 -20.93 -18.68
CA PHE A 259 -21.70 -19.53 -18.68
C PHE A 259 -20.62 -18.64 -19.31
N LYS A 260 -19.37 -18.79 -18.89
CA LYS A 260 -18.25 -17.97 -19.37
C LYS A 260 -17.95 -18.16 -20.86
N LEU A 261 -18.12 -19.36 -21.38
CA LEU A 261 -17.85 -19.67 -22.78
C LEU A 261 -18.99 -19.29 -23.72
N THR A 262 -20.26 -19.41 -23.27
CA THR A 262 -21.44 -19.30 -24.13
C THR A 262 -22.22 -17.99 -23.98
N ALA A 263 -22.29 -17.43 -22.77
CA ALA A 263 -23.16 -16.30 -22.45
C ALA A 263 -22.40 -15.05 -21.98
N ALA A 264 -21.21 -15.21 -21.40
CA ALA A 264 -20.36 -14.09 -21.00
C ALA A 264 -19.58 -13.47 -22.18
N GLU A 265 -18.77 -12.45 -21.87
CA GLU A 265 -17.99 -11.70 -22.84
C GLU A 265 -16.98 -12.59 -23.59
N ALA A 266 -16.74 -12.25 -24.85
CA ALA A 266 -15.87 -13.03 -25.74
C ALA A 266 -14.41 -13.14 -25.25
N GLN A 267 -13.97 -12.26 -24.35
CA GLN A 267 -12.62 -12.26 -23.79
C GLN A 267 -12.24 -13.62 -23.17
N TYR A 268 -13.18 -14.32 -22.52
CA TYR A 268 -12.91 -15.60 -21.85
C TYR A 268 -12.57 -16.75 -22.81
N ARG A 269 -13.10 -16.72 -24.04
CA ARG A 269 -12.87 -17.75 -25.05
C ARG A 269 -11.72 -17.41 -26.02
N THR A 270 -11.38 -16.14 -26.14
CA THR A 270 -10.43 -15.64 -27.15
C THR A 270 -9.00 -16.21 -26.98
N PRO A 271 -8.39 -16.27 -25.78
CA PRO A 271 -7.06 -16.87 -25.59
C PRO A 271 -6.91 -18.31 -26.08
N TYR A 272 -8.02 -19.06 -26.12
CA TYR A 272 -8.05 -20.44 -26.58
C TYR A 272 -8.27 -20.54 -28.10
N GLY A 273 -8.89 -19.54 -28.71
CA GLY A 273 -9.09 -19.48 -30.17
C GLY A 273 -7.90 -18.87 -30.94
N ARG A 274 -7.00 -18.17 -30.25
CA ARG A 274 -5.82 -17.52 -30.85
C ARG A 274 -4.57 -18.39 -30.88
N ARG A 275 -4.63 -19.63 -30.40
CA ARG A 275 -3.54 -20.61 -30.51
C ARG A 275 -3.79 -21.64 -31.60
N VAL A 276 -2.73 -22.30 -32.03
CA VAL A 276 -2.84 -23.56 -32.78
C VAL A 276 -3.36 -24.69 -31.90
N ASP A 277 -3.98 -25.70 -32.52
CA ASP A 277 -4.47 -26.88 -31.82
C ASP A 277 -3.28 -27.72 -31.31
N ALA A 278 -2.84 -27.42 -30.09
CA ALA A 278 -1.76 -28.09 -29.38
C ALA A 278 -2.24 -28.48 -27.97
N PRO A 279 -1.76 -29.61 -27.41
CA PRO A 279 -2.18 -30.09 -26.10
C PRO A 279 -1.89 -29.09 -24.98
N LEU A 280 -2.86 -28.90 -24.08
CA LEU A 280 -2.68 -28.15 -22.83
C LEU A 280 -2.18 -29.07 -21.72
N ARG A 281 -0.86 -29.30 -21.65
CA ARG A 281 -0.29 -30.13 -20.58
C ARG A 281 -0.17 -29.34 -19.29
N ASN A 282 0.47 -28.16 -19.37
CA ASN A 282 0.63 -27.26 -18.23
C ASN A 282 0.05 -25.88 -18.55
N VAL A 283 -0.87 -25.41 -17.69
CA VAL A 283 -1.47 -24.08 -17.79
C VAL A 283 -1.17 -23.29 -16.53
N LEU A 284 -0.70 -22.06 -16.67
CA LEU A 284 -0.57 -21.10 -15.59
C LEU A 284 -1.69 -20.07 -15.72
N ILE A 285 -2.48 -19.88 -14.67
CA ILE A 285 -3.47 -18.80 -14.58
C ILE A 285 -3.08 -17.88 -13.43
N ILE A 286 -2.69 -16.64 -13.76
CA ILE A 286 -2.42 -15.58 -12.80
C ILE A 286 -3.65 -14.68 -12.70
N GLY A 287 -4.11 -14.43 -11.47
CA GLY A 287 -5.42 -13.83 -11.22
C GLY A 287 -6.54 -14.87 -11.25
N ALA A 288 -6.25 -16.12 -10.86
CA ALA A 288 -7.21 -17.22 -10.92
C ALA A 288 -8.49 -16.97 -10.09
N GLY A 289 -8.40 -16.11 -9.07
CA GLY A 289 -9.52 -15.58 -8.31
C GLY A 289 -10.46 -16.67 -7.81
N SER A 290 -11.74 -16.51 -8.15
CA SER A 290 -12.79 -17.45 -7.76
C SER A 290 -12.82 -18.75 -8.59
N GLY A 291 -11.93 -18.91 -9.57
CA GLY A 291 -11.68 -20.17 -10.28
C GLY A 291 -12.42 -20.33 -11.62
N SER A 292 -13.21 -19.35 -12.09
CA SER A 292 -13.92 -19.47 -13.38
C SER A 292 -12.98 -19.74 -14.56
N ASP A 293 -11.82 -19.09 -14.62
CA ASP A 293 -10.83 -19.33 -15.68
C ASP A 293 -10.13 -20.68 -15.56
N VAL A 294 -10.00 -21.19 -14.34
CA VAL A 294 -9.53 -22.57 -14.08
C VAL A 294 -10.55 -23.57 -14.62
N SER A 295 -11.85 -23.36 -14.36
CA SER A 295 -12.91 -24.20 -14.93
C SER A 295 -12.86 -24.22 -16.46
N ILE A 296 -12.62 -23.06 -17.10
CA ILE A 296 -12.48 -22.98 -18.55
C ILE A 296 -11.28 -23.78 -19.03
N ALA A 297 -10.11 -23.63 -18.41
CA ALA A 297 -8.90 -24.38 -18.78
C ALA A 297 -9.13 -25.90 -18.69
N LEU A 298 -9.81 -26.37 -17.64
CA LEU A 298 -10.14 -27.79 -17.47
C LEU A 298 -11.09 -28.29 -18.56
N VAL A 299 -12.13 -27.52 -18.93
CA VAL A 299 -13.06 -27.84 -20.03
C VAL A 299 -12.34 -27.83 -21.39
N LYS A 300 -11.31 -26.98 -21.54
CA LYS A 300 -10.47 -26.91 -22.74
C LYS A 300 -9.38 -28.00 -22.79
N GLY A 301 -9.38 -28.94 -21.83
CA GLY A 301 -8.52 -30.12 -21.86
C GLY A 301 -7.17 -29.95 -21.15
N ALA A 302 -7.03 -28.97 -20.26
CA ALA A 302 -5.83 -28.84 -19.43
C ALA A 302 -5.58 -30.11 -18.59
N GLN A 303 -4.35 -30.61 -18.63
CA GLN A 303 -3.91 -31.77 -17.84
C GLN A 303 -3.41 -31.37 -16.45
N HIS A 304 -2.81 -30.18 -16.33
CA HIS A 304 -2.42 -29.55 -15.08
C HIS A 304 -2.65 -28.04 -15.16
N VAL A 305 -3.16 -27.44 -14.07
CA VAL A 305 -3.34 -26.00 -13.92
C VAL A 305 -2.70 -25.51 -12.62
N ASP A 306 -1.72 -24.62 -12.73
CA ASP A 306 -1.26 -23.80 -11.62
C ASP A 306 -2.15 -22.55 -11.55
N ALA A 307 -3.00 -22.50 -10.52
CA ALA A 307 -3.90 -21.38 -10.26
C ALA A 307 -3.28 -20.46 -9.20
N VAL A 308 -2.79 -19.31 -9.65
CA VAL A 308 -2.12 -18.31 -8.81
C VAL A 308 -3.06 -17.13 -8.58
N ASP A 309 -3.33 -16.83 -7.32
CA ASP A 309 -4.03 -15.62 -6.93
C ASP A 309 -3.41 -15.04 -5.66
N ILE A 310 -3.38 -13.71 -5.58
CA ILE A 310 -2.76 -13.04 -4.44
C ILE A 310 -3.67 -13.07 -3.20
N ASP A 311 -4.99 -13.19 -3.38
CA ASP A 311 -5.98 -13.10 -2.31
C ASP A 311 -6.48 -14.47 -1.83
N PRO A 312 -6.11 -14.89 -0.60
CA PRO A 312 -6.59 -16.15 -0.03
C PRO A 312 -8.11 -16.20 0.17
N ARG A 313 -8.78 -15.07 0.43
CA ARG A 313 -10.22 -15.01 0.67
C ARG A 313 -11.02 -15.21 -0.61
N ILE A 314 -10.57 -14.65 -1.74
CA ILE A 314 -11.24 -14.85 -3.03
C ILE A 314 -11.08 -16.31 -3.49
N MET A 315 -9.87 -16.89 -3.33
CA MET A 315 -9.69 -18.32 -3.61
C MET A 315 -10.58 -19.18 -2.71
N GLN A 316 -10.72 -18.86 -1.42
CA GLN A 316 -11.61 -19.57 -0.51
C GLN A 316 -13.08 -19.50 -0.96
N ILE A 317 -13.54 -18.32 -1.38
CA ILE A 317 -14.90 -18.17 -1.96
C ILE A 317 -15.05 -19.09 -3.19
N GLY A 318 -14.04 -19.18 -4.05
CA GLY A 318 -14.05 -20.09 -5.19
C GLY A 318 -14.12 -21.57 -4.80
N VAL A 319 -13.42 -21.97 -3.74
CA VAL A 319 -13.47 -23.35 -3.21
C VAL A 319 -14.89 -23.68 -2.72
N ASP A 320 -15.48 -22.75 -1.96
CA ASP A 320 -16.74 -22.97 -1.27
C ASP A 320 -17.95 -22.89 -2.22
N LEU A 321 -17.91 -22.00 -3.22
CA LEU A 321 -19.10 -21.55 -3.96
C LEU A 321 -18.98 -21.57 -5.48
N ASN A 322 -17.82 -21.86 -6.08
CA ASN A 322 -17.75 -21.95 -7.55
C ASN A 322 -18.59 -23.13 -8.05
N PRO A 323 -19.54 -22.93 -8.99
CA PRO A 323 -20.46 -23.98 -9.43
C PRO A 323 -19.80 -25.22 -10.07
N ASP A 324 -18.58 -25.09 -10.57
CA ASP A 324 -17.84 -26.21 -11.19
C ASP A 324 -16.79 -26.82 -10.26
N HIS A 325 -16.62 -26.28 -9.04
CA HIS A 325 -15.64 -26.71 -8.05
C HIS A 325 -14.23 -26.99 -8.60
N PRO A 326 -13.64 -26.10 -9.43
CA PRO A 326 -12.38 -26.36 -10.13
C PRO A 326 -11.22 -26.59 -9.16
N TYR A 327 -11.23 -25.94 -8.00
CA TYR A 327 -10.19 -26.06 -6.98
C TYR A 327 -10.18 -27.40 -6.22
N SER A 328 -11.17 -28.24 -6.46
CA SER A 328 -11.24 -29.62 -5.94
C SER A 328 -10.76 -30.65 -6.96
N ASP A 329 -10.52 -30.26 -8.22
CA ASP A 329 -10.02 -31.15 -9.27
C ASP A 329 -8.53 -31.49 -9.00
N PRO A 330 -8.13 -32.78 -9.05
CA PRO A 330 -6.75 -33.18 -8.78
C PRO A 330 -5.72 -32.63 -9.78
N ARG A 331 -6.16 -32.11 -10.93
CA ARG A 331 -5.32 -31.45 -11.93
C ARG A 331 -4.98 -30.01 -11.56
N VAL A 332 -5.54 -29.46 -10.49
CA VAL A 332 -5.37 -28.05 -10.12
C VAL A 332 -4.51 -27.92 -8.87
N THR A 333 -3.43 -27.15 -8.97
CA THR A 333 -2.63 -26.73 -7.81
C THR A 333 -2.88 -25.25 -7.55
N ARG A 334 -3.25 -24.93 -6.30
CA ARG A 334 -3.51 -23.56 -5.86
C ARG A 334 -2.28 -22.94 -5.24
N HIS A 335 -1.97 -21.72 -5.63
CA HIS A 335 -0.86 -20.94 -5.10
C HIS A 335 -1.38 -19.57 -4.63
N VAL A 336 -1.38 -19.33 -3.32
CA VAL A 336 -1.67 -17.99 -2.78
C VAL A 336 -0.37 -17.18 -2.82
N ASN A 337 -0.14 -16.47 -3.91
CA ASN A 337 1.11 -15.74 -4.13
C ASN A 337 0.91 -14.56 -5.08
N ASP A 338 1.87 -13.63 -5.07
CA ASP A 338 2.00 -12.62 -6.11
C ASP A 338 2.38 -13.28 -7.44
N GLY A 339 1.72 -12.86 -8.52
CA GLY A 339 1.89 -13.45 -9.85
C GLY A 339 3.30 -13.28 -10.42
N ARG A 340 3.92 -12.09 -10.24
CA ARG A 340 5.29 -11.82 -10.69
C ARG A 340 6.27 -12.64 -9.86
N ALA A 341 6.09 -12.68 -8.54
CA ALA A 341 6.96 -13.47 -7.67
C ALA A 341 6.85 -14.99 -7.93
N PHE A 342 5.65 -15.50 -8.22
CA PHE A 342 5.47 -16.89 -8.62
C PHE A 342 6.22 -17.19 -9.91
N LEU A 343 6.02 -16.37 -10.94
CA LEU A 343 6.66 -16.52 -12.25
C LEU A 343 8.19 -16.50 -12.17
N GLN A 344 8.76 -15.66 -11.29
CA GLN A 344 10.20 -15.61 -11.01
C GLN A 344 10.78 -16.82 -10.26
N SER A 345 9.92 -17.62 -9.64
CA SER A 345 10.34 -18.69 -8.72
C SER A 345 10.12 -20.10 -9.26
N THR A 346 9.29 -20.23 -10.30
CA THR A 346 8.98 -21.51 -10.93
C THR A 346 10.01 -21.82 -12.01
N ASP A 347 10.34 -23.09 -12.19
CA ASP A 347 11.12 -23.57 -13.35
C ASP A 347 10.21 -24.25 -14.40
N THR A 348 8.90 -24.26 -14.15
CA THR A 348 7.92 -24.97 -14.98
C THR A 348 7.68 -24.23 -16.30
N GLN A 349 7.65 -25.00 -17.39
CA GLN A 349 7.30 -24.51 -18.71
C GLN A 349 5.81 -24.77 -18.99
N TYR A 350 5.12 -23.78 -19.52
CA TYR A 350 3.67 -23.77 -19.71
C TYR A 350 3.30 -23.72 -21.20
N ASP A 351 2.25 -24.45 -21.57
CA ASP A 351 1.65 -24.37 -22.91
C ASP A 351 0.69 -23.16 -23.02
N LEU A 352 0.18 -22.68 -21.88
CA LEU A 352 -0.56 -21.42 -21.78
C LEU A 352 -0.21 -20.71 -20.48
N ILE A 353 0.18 -19.44 -20.58
CA ILE A 353 0.21 -18.51 -19.45
C ILE A 353 -0.91 -17.50 -19.68
N LEU A 354 -1.87 -17.45 -18.76
CA LEU A 354 -3.03 -16.58 -18.82
C LEU A 354 -3.03 -15.59 -17.66
N PHE A 355 -2.96 -14.30 -17.97
CA PHE A 355 -3.21 -13.23 -17.02
C PHE A 355 -4.70 -12.89 -17.08
N ALA A 356 -5.47 -13.50 -16.18
CA ALA A 356 -6.92 -13.41 -16.10
C ALA A 356 -7.37 -12.25 -15.21
N LEU A 357 -7.57 -11.06 -15.79
CA LEU A 357 -7.97 -9.85 -15.05
C LEU A 357 -7.10 -9.54 -13.81
N PRO A 358 -5.77 -9.77 -13.79
CA PRO A 358 -4.97 -9.58 -12.58
C PRO A 358 -4.73 -8.10 -12.28
N ASP A 359 -5.27 -7.17 -13.08
CA ASP A 359 -5.22 -5.73 -12.83
C ASP A 359 -6.64 -5.21 -12.58
N SER A 360 -7.12 -5.45 -11.37
CA SER A 360 -8.38 -4.87 -10.91
C SER A 360 -8.13 -3.52 -10.26
N LEU A 361 -9.08 -2.59 -10.41
CA LEU A 361 -9.12 -1.30 -9.68
C LEU A 361 -8.94 -1.43 -8.15
N ALA A 362 -9.06 -2.65 -7.62
CA ALA A 362 -8.89 -2.98 -6.20
C ALA A 362 -7.45 -3.25 -5.77
N LEU A 363 -6.51 -3.53 -6.70
CA LEU A 363 -5.11 -3.84 -6.37
C LEU A 363 -4.28 -2.64 -5.90
N VAL A 364 -4.91 -1.48 -5.77
CA VAL A 364 -4.30 -0.19 -5.41
C VAL A 364 -4.06 -0.04 -3.89
N ASN A 365 -4.21 -1.11 -3.09
CA ASN A 365 -3.97 -1.12 -1.64
C ASN A 365 -2.75 -1.95 -1.21
N GLY A 366 -1.59 -1.72 -1.84
CA GLY A 366 -0.27 -2.18 -1.38
C GLY A 366 0.60 -0.99 -0.95
N ALA A 367 1.28 -1.06 0.19
CA ALA A 367 1.74 0.07 1.02
C ALA A 367 2.83 1.04 0.48
N SER A 368 3.06 1.12 -0.84
CA SER A 368 3.92 2.12 -1.51
C SER A 368 3.23 3.49 -1.57
N GLN A 369 3.97 4.61 -1.53
CA GLN A 369 3.39 5.96 -1.68
C GLN A 369 3.29 6.42 -3.15
N ILE A 370 3.60 5.56 -4.12
CA ILE A 370 3.18 5.74 -5.51
C ILE A 370 2.56 4.43 -5.94
N ARG A 371 1.25 4.30 -5.76
CA ARG A 371 0.50 3.08 -6.09
C ARG A 371 0.05 3.04 -7.56
N LEU A 372 0.96 3.39 -8.46
CA LEU A 372 0.84 3.13 -9.89
C LEU A 372 1.71 1.94 -10.33
N GLU A 373 2.44 1.32 -9.40
CA GLU A 373 3.33 0.20 -9.67
C GLU A 373 2.55 -1.06 -10.03
N SER A 374 2.85 -1.62 -11.19
CA SER A 374 2.38 -2.94 -11.58
C SER A 374 3.52 -3.71 -12.23
N TYR A 375 4.29 -4.42 -11.39
CA TYR A 375 5.43 -5.24 -11.81
C TYR A 375 5.03 -6.44 -12.69
N LEU A 376 3.74 -6.77 -12.79
CA LEU A 376 3.26 -7.88 -13.62
C LEU A 376 3.18 -7.51 -15.11
N PHE A 377 3.15 -6.22 -15.46
CA PHE A 377 3.00 -5.75 -16.85
C PHE A 377 4.23 -4.99 -17.35
N THR A 378 5.38 -5.16 -16.69
CA THR A 378 6.65 -4.61 -17.17
C THR A 378 7.18 -5.42 -18.36
N HIS A 379 8.08 -4.81 -19.13
CA HIS A 379 8.80 -5.49 -20.19
C HIS A 379 9.53 -6.74 -19.67
N GLU A 380 10.16 -6.64 -18.51
CA GLU A 380 10.84 -7.74 -17.83
C GLU A 380 9.87 -8.87 -17.42
N ALA A 381 8.65 -8.54 -17.00
CA ALA A 381 7.62 -9.52 -16.66
C ALA A 381 7.14 -10.33 -17.86
N LEU A 382 6.88 -9.67 -19.00
CA LEU A 382 6.46 -10.37 -20.21
C LEU A 382 7.63 -11.14 -20.86
N THR A 383 8.86 -10.66 -20.70
CA THR A 383 10.06 -11.41 -21.12
C THR A 383 10.20 -12.69 -20.30
N GLU A 384 10.03 -12.61 -18.98
CA GLU A 384 10.04 -13.79 -18.12
C GLU A 384 8.88 -14.75 -18.44
N ALA A 385 7.68 -14.22 -18.72
CA ALA A 385 6.56 -15.07 -19.14
C ALA A 385 6.90 -15.84 -20.42
N ARG A 386 7.53 -15.20 -21.41
CA ARG A 386 8.02 -15.85 -22.63
C ARG A 386 9.04 -16.96 -22.34
N GLU A 387 9.97 -16.73 -21.40
CA GLU A 387 10.98 -17.72 -21.03
C GLU A 387 10.38 -18.97 -20.35
N HIS A 388 9.21 -18.83 -19.74
CA HIS A 388 8.43 -19.93 -19.14
C HIS A 388 7.41 -20.57 -20.09
N LEU A 389 7.42 -20.21 -21.38
CA LEU A 389 6.59 -20.88 -22.37
C LEU A 389 7.33 -22.04 -23.03
N THR A 390 6.61 -23.15 -23.24
CA THR A 390 7.05 -24.20 -24.16
C THR A 390 7.22 -23.63 -25.58
N ASP A 391 7.87 -24.36 -26.48
CA ASP A 391 8.08 -23.88 -27.85
C ASP A 391 6.78 -23.63 -28.63
N GLN A 392 5.69 -24.31 -28.23
CA GLN A 392 4.33 -24.10 -28.73
C GLN A 392 3.46 -23.25 -27.79
N GLY A 393 4.06 -22.73 -26.72
CA GLY A 393 3.37 -22.04 -25.65
C GLY A 393 2.86 -20.66 -26.09
N VAL A 394 1.74 -20.28 -25.50
CA VAL A 394 1.08 -18.99 -25.76
C VAL A 394 0.90 -18.21 -24.47
N PHE A 395 1.25 -16.94 -24.49
CA PHE A 395 0.87 -15.99 -23.45
C PHE A 395 -0.41 -15.26 -23.88
N ALA A 396 -1.32 -15.05 -22.94
CA ALA A 396 -2.47 -14.19 -23.14
C ALA A 396 -2.80 -13.39 -21.89
N MET A 397 -3.30 -12.18 -22.09
CA MET A 397 -3.87 -11.36 -21.04
C MET A 397 -5.15 -10.69 -21.53
N TYR A 398 -6.09 -10.48 -20.63
CA TYR A 398 -7.27 -9.68 -20.95
C TYR A 398 -7.75 -8.87 -19.76
N ASN A 399 -8.29 -7.70 -20.07
CA ASN A 399 -8.89 -6.81 -19.09
C ASN A 399 -9.83 -5.77 -19.71
N TYR A 400 -10.50 -5.05 -18.83
CA TYR A 400 -11.16 -3.78 -19.05
C TYR A 400 -10.11 -2.66 -18.94
N TYR A 401 -9.40 -2.39 -20.04
CA TYR A 401 -8.29 -1.43 -20.06
C TYR A 401 -8.74 0.04 -20.13
N ARG A 402 -10.03 0.29 -20.39
CA ARG A 402 -10.72 1.60 -20.30
C ARG A 402 -10.29 2.63 -21.34
N GLU A 403 -9.05 2.56 -21.82
CA GLU A 403 -8.44 3.54 -22.70
C GLU A 403 -7.62 2.84 -23.79
N ASN A 404 -7.75 3.28 -25.04
CA ASN A 404 -7.08 2.65 -26.17
C ASN A 404 -5.55 2.76 -26.10
N TRP A 405 -5.01 3.88 -25.60
CA TRP A 405 -3.56 4.04 -25.46
C TRP A 405 -2.94 3.04 -24.48
N LEU A 406 -3.70 2.57 -23.48
CA LEU A 406 -3.23 1.58 -22.52
C LEU A 406 -3.16 0.20 -23.18
N ILE A 407 -4.16 -0.12 -24.01
CA ILE A 407 -4.19 -1.34 -24.83
C ILE A 407 -2.99 -1.35 -25.78
N ASP A 408 -2.73 -0.23 -26.47
CA ASP A 408 -1.57 -0.08 -27.36
C ASP A 408 -0.25 -0.21 -26.61
N ARG A 409 -0.14 0.37 -25.42
CA ARG A 409 1.06 0.23 -24.56
C ARG A 409 1.30 -1.23 -24.19
N LEU A 410 0.26 -1.94 -23.76
CA LEU A 410 0.35 -3.36 -23.40
C LEU A 410 0.68 -4.26 -24.59
N GLY A 411 0.08 -3.98 -25.74
CA GLY A 411 0.43 -4.61 -27.01
C GLY A 411 1.89 -4.37 -27.38
N ASN A 412 2.38 -3.13 -27.22
CA ASN A 412 3.77 -2.77 -27.47
C ASN A 412 4.73 -3.47 -26.49
N THR A 413 4.38 -3.57 -25.20
CA THR A 413 5.15 -4.34 -24.22
C THR A 413 5.26 -5.81 -24.64
N ALA A 414 4.15 -6.43 -25.03
CA ALA A 414 4.14 -7.82 -25.53
C ALA A 414 4.98 -7.97 -26.81
N GLN A 415 4.84 -7.04 -27.76
CA GLN A 415 5.59 -7.04 -29.00
C GLN A 415 7.10 -6.98 -28.76
N GLN A 416 7.55 -6.11 -27.85
CA GLN A 416 8.97 -5.96 -27.56
C GLN A 416 9.54 -7.17 -26.81
N ALA A 417 8.81 -7.70 -25.82
CA ALA A 417 9.25 -8.88 -25.07
C ALA A 417 9.34 -10.16 -25.93
N PHE A 418 8.42 -10.33 -26.89
CA PHE A 418 8.36 -11.50 -27.78
C PHE A 418 9.10 -11.34 -29.10
N GLY A 419 9.39 -10.10 -29.50
CA GLY A 419 10.13 -9.78 -30.73
C GLY A 419 9.29 -9.84 -32.01
N HIS A 420 7.96 -9.99 -31.91
CA HIS A 420 7.02 -9.94 -33.03
C HIS A 420 5.63 -9.47 -32.59
N ALA A 421 4.76 -9.15 -33.56
CA ALA A 421 3.44 -8.60 -33.28
C ALA A 421 2.52 -9.60 -32.52
N PRO A 422 1.80 -9.13 -31.48
CA PRO A 422 0.75 -9.91 -30.82
C PRO A 422 -0.56 -9.91 -31.61
N CYS A 423 -1.44 -10.87 -31.33
CA CYS A 423 -2.84 -10.78 -31.66
C CYS A 423 -3.56 -9.90 -30.64
N MET A 424 -4.20 -8.83 -31.09
CA MET A 424 -4.93 -7.86 -30.27
C MET A 424 -6.39 -7.84 -30.69
N ASP A 425 -7.24 -8.43 -29.86
CA ASP A 425 -8.68 -8.48 -30.05
C ASP A 425 -9.35 -7.37 -29.21
N LEU A 426 -10.02 -6.42 -29.86
CA LEU A 426 -10.75 -5.35 -29.18
C LEU A 426 -12.24 -5.69 -29.10
N PHE A 427 -12.85 -5.40 -27.96
CA PHE A 427 -14.28 -5.56 -27.74
C PHE A 427 -14.91 -4.25 -27.25
N ALA A 428 -16.21 -4.29 -26.97
CA ALA A 428 -16.93 -3.15 -26.41
C ALA A 428 -16.31 -2.68 -25.07
N ALA A 429 -16.55 -1.41 -24.72
CA ALA A 429 -16.13 -0.81 -23.45
C ALA A 429 -14.62 -0.89 -23.16
N HIS A 430 -13.77 -0.79 -24.19
CA HIS A 430 -12.30 -0.84 -24.08
C HIS A 430 -11.80 -2.12 -23.38
N GLN A 431 -12.51 -3.23 -23.58
CA GLN A 431 -12.02 -4.56 -23.30
C GLN A 431 -11.06 -4.99 -24.41
N ALA A 432 -9.98 -5.66 -24.03
CA ALA A 432 -9.10 -6.28 -25.02
C ALA A 432 -8.51 -7.59 -24.52
N VAL A 433 -8.17 -8.45 -25.47
CA VAL A 433 -7.31 -9.61 -25.26
C VAL A 433 -6.04 -9.39 -26.06
N VAL A 434 -4.89 -9.47 -25.39
CA VAL A 434 -3.56 -9.47 -26.03
C VAL A 434 -3.01 -10.88 -25.92
N THR A 435 -2.81 -11.54 -27.06
CA THR A 435 -2.26 -12.90 -27.15
C THR A 435 -0.96 -12.87 -27.94
N VAL A 436 0.08 -13.53 -27.47
CA VAL A 436 1.34 -13.67 -28.20
C VAL A 436 1.96 -15.03 -27.91
N ALA A 437 2.29 -15.77 -28.98
CA ALA A 437 2.98 -17.05 -28.87
C ALA A 437 4.49 -16.87 -28.79
N LYS A 438 5.21 -17.84 -28.22
CA LYS A 438 6.69 -17.82 -28.21
C LYS A 438 7.28 -17.87 -29.63
N ASP A 439 6.62 -18.61 -30.51
CA ASP A 439 6.87 -18.63 -31.96
C ASP A 439 5.59 -18.14 -32.67
N PRO A 440 5.68 -17.14 -33.58
CA PRO A 440 4.52 -16.59 -34.27
C PRO A 440 3.74 -17.63 -35.11
N ALA A 441 4.33 -18.77 -35.47
CA ALA A 441 3.63 -19.86 -36.15
C ALA A 441 2.55 -20.53 -35.27
N ASN A 442 2.64 -20.37 -33.94
CA ASN A 442 1.74 -20.98 -32.98
C ASN A 442 0.56 -20.07 -32.57
N GLN A 443 0.44 -18.88 -33.15
CA GLN A 443 -0.71 -17.97 -32.96
C GLN A 443 -1.52 -17.77 -34.25
N GLN A 444 -2.82 -17.52 -34.10
CA GLN A 444 -3.76 -17.29 -35.20
C GLN A 444 -4.58 -16.02 -34.93
N CYS A 445 -4.11 -14.88 -35.44
CA CYS A 445 -4.78 -13.60 -35.24
C CYS A 445 -6.08 -13.48 -36.04
N ALA A 446 -6.99 -12.63 -35.57
CA ALA A 446 -8.22 -12.31 -36.29
C ALA A 446 -7.92 -11.57 -37.60
N ALA A 447 -8.86 -11.58 -38.55
CA ALA A 447 -8.73 -10.77 -39.76
C ALA A 447 -8.76 -9.26 -39.45
N ASP A 448 -9.47 -8.88 -38.39
CA ASP A 448 -9.63 -7.53 -37.84
C ASP A 448 -8.69 -7.26 -36.66
N ASN A 449 -7.54 -7.96 -36.60
CA ASN A 449 -6.54 -7.78 -35.57
C ASN A 449 -6.14 -6.31 -35.43
N HIS A 450 -6.25 -5.76 -34.21
CA HIS A 450 -5.88 -4.38 -33.96
C HIS A 450 -4.37 -4.18 -34.15
N VAL A 451 -4.01 -3.08 -34.81
CA VAL A 451 -2.61 -2.72 -35.09
C VAL A 451 -2.19 -1.63 -34.12
N ILE A 452 -1.09 -1.87 -33.42
CA ILE A 452 -0.49 -0.91 -32.49
C ILE A 452 -0.16 0.37 -33.25
N GLY A 453 -0.69 1.50 -32.77
CA GLY A 453 -0.41 2.81 -33.35
C GLY A 453 1.08 3.18 -33.30
N THR A 454 1.55 3.97 -34.26
CA THR A 454 2.95 4.44 -34.31
C THR A 454 3.35 5.30 -33.11
N ASP A 455 2.37 5.90 -32.44
CA ASP A 455 2.54 6.74 -31.26
C ASP A 455 2.35 5.97 -29.95
N ALA A 456 2.39 4.62 -29.99
CA ALA A 456 2.26 3.79 -28.81
C ALA A 456 3.34 4.12 -27.78
N LEU A 457 2.92 4.28 -26.52
CA LEU A 457 3.82 4.57 -25.42
C LEU A 457 4.82 3.43 -25.23
N ALA A 458 6.01 3.81 -24.75
CA ALA A 458 7.04 2.85 -24.38
C ALA A 458 6.54 1.87 -23.28
N PRO A 459 7.02 0.63 -23.27
CA PRO A 459 6.74 -0.31 -22.18
C PRO A 459 7.06 0.28 -20.81
N ALA A 460 6.36 -0.18 -19.77
CA ALA A 460 6.80 0.04 -18.40
C ALA A 460 7.97 -0.90 -18.09
N ASP A 461 8.90 -0.47 -17.24
CA ASP A 461 10.05 -1.28 -16.80
C ASP A 461 10.06 -1.42 -15.27
N ASP A 462 10.84 -2.35 -14.74
CA ASP A 462 10.92 -2.61 -13.29
C ASP A 462 11.48 -1.42 -12.47
N ASN A 463 12.14 -0.44 -13.09
CA ASN A 463 12.60 0.79 -12.40
C ASN A 463 11.51 1.89 -12.36
N ALA A 464 10.59 1.88 -13.33
CA ALA A 464 9.43 2.76 -13.42
C ALA A 464 8.18 1.95 -13.82
N PRO A 465 7.65 1.09 -12.93
CA PRO A 465 6.57 0.15 -13.24
C PRO A 465 5.19 0.82 -13.31
N PHE A 466 5.11 2.05 -13.83
CA PHE A 466 3.92 2.89 -13.84
C PHE A 466 3.08 2.67 -15.10
N LEU A 467 2.36 1.54 -15.14
CA LEU A 467 1.54 1.13 -16.28
C LEU A 467 0.55 2.22 -16.75
N TYR A 468 -0.05 2.93 -15.78
CA TYR A 468 -1.08 3.94 -16.02
C TYR A 468 -0.53 5.35 -16.29
N PHE A 469 0.78 5.55 -16.22
CA PHE A 469 1.38 6.86 -16.45
C PHE A 469 1.69 7.06 -17.93
N ARG A 470 1.05 8.05 -18.58
CA ARG A 470 1.26 8.37 -20.00
C ARG A 470 2.61 9.01 -20.33
N GLY A 471 3.45 9.26 -19.32
CA GLY A 471 4.67 10.07 -19.45
C GLY A 471 4.41 11.57 -19.23
N GLY A 472 5.47 12.37 -19.32
CA GLY A 472 5.43 13.81 -19.07
C GLY A 472 5.77 14.19 -17.63
N PHE A 473 5.31 15.36 -17.19
CA PHE A 473 5.51 15.83 -15.82
C PHE A 473 4.40 15.31 -14.88
N ILE A 474 4.58 15.46 -13.57
CA ILE A 474 3.58 15.08 -12.57
C ILE A 474 2.24 15.78 -12.89
N PRO A 475 1.10 15.06 -12.97
CA PRO A 475 -0.17 15.67 -13.35
C PRO A 475 -0.56 16.81 -12.40
N THR A 476 -1.17 17.86 -12.95
CA THR A 476 -1.46 19.11 -12.24
C THR A 476 -2.35 18.93 -11.01
N GLU A 477 -3.25 17.95 -11.05
CA GLU A 477 -4.16 17.59 -9.97
C GLU A 477 -3.37 17.11 -8.74
N TYR A 478 -2.36 16.26 -8.94
CA TYR A 478 -1.47 15.82 -7.86
C TYR A 478 -0.67 17.00 -7.31
N LEU A 479 -0.17 17.89 -8.17
CA LEU A 479 0.59 19.07 -7.73
C LEU A 479 -0.24 19.99 -6.83
N TRP A 480 -1.50 20.25 -7.17
CA TRP A 480 -2.41 21.05 -6.33
C TRP A 480 -2.68 20.39 -4.98
N VAL A 481 -2.91 19.08 -4.96
CA VAL A 481 -3.12 18.31 -3.73
C VAL A 481 -1.87 18.34 -2.85
N LEU A 482 -0.69 18.07 -3.41
CA LEU A 482 0.59 18.11 -2.70
C LEU A 482 0.90 19.51 -2.17
N ALA A 483 0.68 20.56 -2.96
CA ALA A 483 0.81 21.94 -2.52
C ALA A 483 -0.13 22.25 -1.35
N GLY A 484 -1.39 21.79 -1.42
CA GLY A 484 -2.36 21.91 -0.33
C GLY A 484 -1.89 21.24 0.96
N ILE A 485 -1.38 20.01 0.87
CA ILE A 485 -0.81 19.27 2.01
C ILE A 485 0.35 20.03 2.64
N LEU A 486 1.28 20.54 1.83
CA LEU A 486 2.42 21.31 2.30
C LEU A 486 1.99 22.62 2.97
N VAL A 487 1.04 23.35 2.38
CA VAL A 487 0.51 24.59 2.97
C VAL A 487 -0.16 24.31 4.31
N ILE A 488 -1.05 23.31 4.39
CA ILE A 488 -1.72 22.93 5.65
C ILE A 488 -0.69 22.49 6.70
N SER A 489 0.34 21.76 6.29
CA SER A 489 1.41 21.31 7.19
C SER A 489 2.20 22.49 7.76
N VAL A 490 2.62 23.42 6.90
CA VAL A 490 3.33 24.65 7.30
C VAL A 490 2.46 25.51 8.23
N LEU A 491 1.18 25.69 7.92
CA LEU A 491 0.24 26.44 8.75
C LEU A 491 0.05 25.78 10.12
N THR A 492 -0.14 24.46 10.15
CA THR A 492 -0.30 23.69 11.39
C THR A 492 0.93 23.83 12.29
N VAL A 493 2.13 23.66 11.72
CA VAL A 493 3.38 23.84 12.46
C VAL A 493 3.57 25.29 12.92
N ARG A 494 3.20 26.28 12.10
CA ARG A 494 3.29 27.70 12.48
C ARG A 494 2.35 28.07 13.63
N ILE A 495 1.14 27.51 13.63
CA ILE A 495 0.09 27.77 14.64
C ILE A 495 0.41 27.06 15.96
N LEU A 496 0.73 25.76 15.89
CA LEU A 496 0.97 24.94 17.09
C LEU A 496 2.40 25.07 17.62
N GLY A 497 3.38 25.11 16.70
CA GLY A 497 4.80 25.04 16.98
C GLY A 497 5.46 26.36 17.35
N GLY A 498 4.93 27.50 16.90
CA GLY A 498 5.49 28.84 17.13
C GLY A 498 6.25 29.40 15.92
N PRO A 499 7.09 30.44 16.11
CA PRO A 499 7.89 31.03 15.03
C PRO A 499 8.96 30.08 14.50
N PHE A 500 9.10 29.96 13.17
CA PHE A 500 10.10 29.09 12.54
C PHE A 500 11.57 29.39 12.92
N ARG A 501 11.86 30.62 13.38
CA ARG A 501 13.19 31.01 13.85
C ARG A 501 13.68 30.15 15.00
N GLU A 502 12.80 29.75 15.91
CA GLU A 502 13.13 28.91 17.07
C GLU A 502 13.41 27.45 16.67
N MET A 503 12.94 27.03 15.49
CA MET A 503 13.09 25.68 14.97
C MET A 503 14.32 25.51 14.07
N ARG A 504 14.95 26.62 13.65
CA ARG A 504 16.14 26.63 12.78
C ARG A 504 17.30 25.74 13.26
N PRO A 505 17.59 25.60 14.58
CA PRO A 505 18.65 24.71 15.06
C PRO A 505 18.44 23.21 14.76
N TYR A 506 17.23 22.82 14.35
CA TYR A 506 16.85 21.43 14.04
C TYR A 506 16.63 21.20 12.54
N ALA A 507 17.09 22.12 11.68
CA ALA A 507 16.93 22.01 10.23
C ALA A 507 17.59 20.74 9.65
N ASP A 508 18.67 20.26 10.25
CA ASP A 508 19.29 18.99 9.91
C ASP A 508 18.32 17.81 10.09
N LEU A 509 17.58 17.78 11.21
CA LEU A 509 16.59 16.72 11.47
C LEU A 509 15.42 16.72 10.48
N PHE A 510 15.02 17.90 9.98
CA PHE A 510 14.04 18.01 8.90
C PHE A 510 14.52 17.29 7.63
N PHE A 511 15.75 17.57 7.18
CA PHE A 511 16.29 16.90 5.99
C PHE A 511 16.50 15.39 6.21
N MET A 512 16.88 14.98 7.43
CA MET A 512 16.99 13.55 7.77
C MET A 512 15.63 12.84 7.71
N GLY A 513 14.54 13.49 8.12
CA GLY A 513 13.19 12.91 8.02
C GLY A 513 12.73 12.77 6.57
N ALA A 514 12.98 13.80 5.75
CA ALA A 514 12.68 13.75 4.32
C ALA A 514 13.45 12.62 3.60
N ALA A 515 14.74 12.47 3.91
CA ALA A 515 15.57 11.43 3.33
C ALA A 515 15.17 10.02 3.82
N PHE A 516 14.83 9.89 5.10
CA PHE A 516 14.39 8.62 5.69
C PHE A 516 13.10 8.13 5.04
N LEU A 517 12.10 9.00 4.87
CA LEU A 517 10.83 8.57 4.27
C LEU A 517 10.99 8.14 2.81
N LEU A 518 11.82 8.83 2.03
CA LEU A 518 12.13 8.42 0.66
C LEU A 518 12.86 7.07 0.59
N LEU A 519 13.80 6.82 1.52
CA LEU A 519 14.49 5.53 1.64
C LEU A 519 13.52 4.40 1.97
N GLU A 520 12.60 4.65 2.91
CA GLU A 520 11.57 3.71 3.29
C GLU A 520 10.73 3.32 2.07
N THR A 521 10.19 4.29 1.33
CA THR A 521 9.35 3.95 0.18
C THR A 521 10.13 3.26 -0.93
N LYS A 522 11.33 3.74 -1.27
CA LYS A 522 12.18 3.09 -2.27
C LYS A 522 12.43 1.62 -1.89
N ASN A 523 12.64 1.35 -0.60
CA ASN A 523 12.87 -0.01 -0.12
C ASN A 523 11.58 -0.86 -0.19
N ILE A 524 10.41 -0.31 0.10
CA ILE A 524 9.13 -1.01 -0.09
C ILE A 524 8.97 -1.44 -1.56
N ALA A 525 9.17 -0.52 -2.51
CA ALA A 525 9.14 -0.82 -3.95
C ALA A 525 10.16 -1.90 -4.34
N THR A 526 11.40 -1.79 -3.82
CA THR A 526 12.46 -2.78 -4.06
C THR A 526 12.08 -4.17 -3.56
N PHE A 527 11.54 -4.29 -2.35
CA PHE A 527 11.13 -5.58 -1.78
C PHE A 527 9.90 -6.16 -2.47
N ALA A 528 8.97 -5.29 -2.91
CA ALA A 528 7.83 -5.69 -3.73
C ALA A 528 8.27 -6.34 -5.05
N LEU A 529 9.28 -5.80 -5.72
CA LEU A 529 9.88 -6.42 -6.90
C LEU A 529 10.54 -7.78 -6.59
N LEU A 530 11.29 -7.87 -5.47
CA LEU A 530 12.12 -9.04 -5.17
C LEU A 530 11.36 -10.23 -4.58
N PHE A 531 10.26 -9.97 -3.86
CA PHE A 531 9.52 -10.96 -3.07
C PHE A 531 8.00 -10.91 -3.30
N GLY A 532 7.53 -10.04 -4.19
CA GLY A 532 6.11 -9.85 -4.49
C GLY A 532 5.43 -8.75 -3.69
N THR A 533 4.34 -8.22 -4.23
CA THR A 533 3.55 -7.12 -3.64
C THR A 533 2.63 -7.54 -2.50
N THR A 534 2.98 -8.62 -1.78
CA THR A 534 2.12 -9.18 -0.74
C THR A 534 2.05 -8.30 0.51
N TRP A 535 0.92 -8.34 1.22
CA TRP A 535 0.75 -7.61 2.48
C TRP A 535 1.79 -8.06 3.54
N LEU A 536 2.21 -9.32 3.50
CA LEU A 536 3.21 -9.88 4.41
C LEU A 536 4.60 -9.29 4.14
N VAL A 537 5.01 -9.21 2.87
CA VAL A 537 6.29 -8.57 2.49
C VAL A 537 6.31 -7.12 2.97
N ASN A 538 5.25 -6.36 2.71
CA ASN A 538 5.14 -4.98 3.20
C ASN A 538 5.25 -4.89 4.73
N ALA A 539 4.51 -5.73 5.47
CA ALA A 539 4.58 -5.75 6.93
C ALA A 539 5.98 -6.09 7.46
N LEU A 540 6.69 -7.02 6.81
CA LEU A 540 8.07 -7.38 7.15
C LEU A 540 9.05 -6.24 6.87
N VAL A 541 8.86 -5.46 5.80
CA VAL A 541 9.68 -4.28 5.53
C VAL A 541 9.50 -3.24 6.62
N PHE A 542 8.26 -2.88 6.99
CA PHE A 542 8.01 -1.92 8.07
C PHE A 542 8.56 -2.38 9.42
N ALA A 543 8.33 -3.65 9.77
CA ALA A 543 8.88 -4.23 10.99
C ALA A 543 10.43 -4.23 10.95
N GLY A 544 11.03 -4.58 9.80
CA GLY A 544 12.46 -4.56 9.56
C GLY A 544 13.08 -3.17 9.73
N VAL A 545 12.47 -2.14 9.14
CA VAL A 545 12.87 -0.74 9.31
C VAL A 545 12.85 -0.35 10.79
N LEU A 546 11.77 -0.63 11.52
CA LEU A 546 11.70 -0.31 12.95
C LEU A 546 12.70 -1.08 13.80
N LEU A 547 12.94 -2.37 13.50
CA LEU A 547 13.95 -3.17 14.19
C LEU A 547 15.36 -2.63 13.95
N VAL A 548 15.65 -2.19 12.73
CA VAL A 548 16.94 -1.58 12.36
C VAL A 548 17.11 -0.22 13.04
N VAL A 549 16.06 0.60 13.09
CA VAL A 549 16.05 1.87 13.82
C VAL A 549 16.30 1.61 15.31
N LEU A 550 15.59 0.64 15.91
CA LEU A 550 15.77 0.25 17.31
C LEU A 550 17.20 -0.25 17.57
N ALA A 551 17.76 -1.05 16.67
CA ALA A 551 19.14 -1.51 16.74
C ALA A 551 20.13 -0.34 16.70
N ALA A 552 19.92 0.64 15.81
CA ALA A 552 20.75 1.85 15.74
C ALA A 552 20.72 2.67 17.04
N VAL A 553 19.54 2.78 17.67
CA VAL A 553 19.36 3.45 18.96
C VAL A 553 20.07 2.69 20.08
N GLU A 554 19.91 1.37 20.17
CA GLU A 554 20.56 0.54 21.17
C GLU A 554 22.09 0.55 21.01
N VAL A 555 22.59 0.50 19.78
CA VAL A 555 24.03 0.61 19.49
C VAL A 555 24.56 1.97 19.93
N THR A 556 23.85 3.05 19.61
CA THR A 556 24.23 4.41 20.01
C THR A 556 24.22 4.61 21.53
N ARG A 557 23.34 3.91 22.25
CA ARG A 557 23.26 3.96 23.71
C ARG A 557 24.34 3.12 24.40
N ARG A 558 24.68 1.94 23.86
CA ARG A 558 25.60 0.99 24.51
C ARG A 558 27.06 1.18 24.11
N PHE A 559 27.31 1.68 22.90
CA PHE A 559 28.66 1.77 22.34
C PHE A 559 29.01 3.20 21.92
N ARG A 560 30.29 3.53 21.94
CA ARG A 560 30.79 4.80 21.39
C ARG A 560 30.74 4.73 19.87
N THR A 561 29.84 5.50 19.27
CA THR A 561 29.67 5.56 17.82
C THR A 561 30.66 6.55 17.17
N PRO A 562 31.09 6.30 15.92
CA PRO A 562 31.98 7.20 15.18
C PRO A 562 31.47 8.65 15.10
N PRO A 563 32.35 9.64 14.90
CA PRO A 563 31.94 11.04 14.78
C PRO A 563 31.01 11.25 13.57
N LEU A 564 30.12 12.24 13.64
CA LEU A 564 29.08 12.47 12.62
C LEU A 564 29.61 12.49 11.17
N PRO A 565 30.74 13.16 10.84
CA PRO A 565 31.27 13.13 9.47
C PRO A 565 31.56 11.73 8.94
N VAL A 566 32.05 10.83 9.79
CA VAL A 566 32.32 9.43 9.41
C VAL A 566 31.01 8.68 9.17
N VAL A 567 30.00 8.91 10.00
CA VAL A 567 28.67 8.30 9.82
C VAL A 567 28.03 8.77 8.50
N PHE A 568 28.07 10.07 8.21
CA PHE A 568 27.57 10.61 6.93
C PHE A 568 28.36 10.11 5.72
N GLY A 569 29.69 9.94 5.85
CA GLY A 569 30.49 9.27 4.83
C GLY A 569 30.07 7.82 4.59
N GLY A 570 29.74 7.09 5.68
CA GLY A 570 29.17 5.75 5.60
C GLY A 570 27.80 5.71 4.92
N ILE A 571 26.92 6.68 5.22
CA ILE A 571 25.61 6.81 4.53
C ILE A 571 25.83 7.00 3.03
N ALA A 572 26.71 7.93 2.63
CA ALA A 572 27.01 8.19 1.22
C ALA A 572 27.57 6.94 0.51
N ALA A 573 28.49 6.21 1.15
CA ALA A 573 29.01 4.97 0.61
C ALA A 573 27.93 3.88 0.47
N ALA A 574 27.08 3.72 1.50
CA ALA A 574 26.00 2.74 1.47
C ALA A 574 24.95 3.07 0.39
N LEU A 575 24.60 4.35 0.22
CA LEU A 575 23.71 4.80 -0.86
C LEU A 575 24.34 4.59 -2.24
N LEU A 576 25.64 4.85 -2.39
CA LEU A 576 26.35 4.61 -3.64
C LEU A 576 26.33 3.12 -4.00
N VAL A 577 26.61 2.22 -3.05
CA VAL A 577 26.52 0.77 -3.27
C VAL A 577 25.09 0.38 -3.66
N ALA A 578 24.07 0.88 -2.94
CA ALA A 578 22.66 0.61 -3.25
C ALA A 578 22.21 1.17 -4.62
N TYR A 579 22.88 2.20 -5.14
CA TYR A 579 22.62 2.76 -6.48
C TYR A 579 23.33 1.97 -7.60
N LEU A 580 24.54 1.48 -7.32
CA LEU A 580 25.36 0.71 -8.25
C LEU A 580 24.86 -0.72 -8.44
N VAL A 581 24.28 -1.34 -7.40
CA VAL A 581 23.68 -2.67 -7.47
C VAL A 581 22.18 -2.54 -7.74
N PRO A 582 21.73 -2.81 -8.98
CA PRO A 582 20.32 -2.65 -9.30
C PRO A 582 19.52 -3.85 -8.75
N PRO A 583 18.25 -3.68 -8.35
CA PRO A 583 17.48 -4.74 -7.69
C PRO A 583 17.32 -6.03 -8.52
N ASP A 584 17.14 -5.90 -9.83
CA ASP A 584 17.01 -6.99 -10.79
C ASP A 584 18.22 -7.95 -10.79
N ALA A 585 19.42 -7.45 -10.48
CA ALA A 585 20.61 -8.29 -10.34
C ALA A 585 20.51 -9.30 -9.17
N LEU A 586 19.57 -9.12 -8.26
CA LEU A 586 19.32 -10.05 -7.15
C LEU A 586 18.28 -11.12 -7.49
N LEU A 587 17.48 -10.94 -8.55
CA LEU A 587 16.43 -11.89 -8.95
C LEU A 587 16.97 -13.29 -9.31
N PRO A 588 18.17 -13.48 -9.88
CA PRO A 588 18.71 -14.82 -10.11
C PRO A 588 19.12 -15.57 -8.84
N LEU A 589 19.27 -14.87 -7.69
CA LEU A 589 19.72 -15.50 -6.45
C LEU A 589 18.59 -16.34 -5.83
N PRO A 590 18.90 -17.49 -5.19
CA PRO A 590 17.92 -18.22 -4.38
C PRO A 590 17.37 -17.35 -3.25
N PHE A 591 16.21 -17.72 -2.72
CA PHE A 591 15.46 -16.93 -1.74
C PHE A 591 16.30 -16.40 -0.56
N TRP A 592 17.05 -17.27 0.14
CA TRP A 592 17.80 -16.87 1.33
C TRP A 592 18.98 -15.92 1.03
N PRO A 593 19.89 -16.21 0.08
CA PRO A 593 20.90 -15.26 -0.35
C PRO A 593 20.30 -13.93 -0.84
N ARG A 594 19.24 -13.98 -1.65
CA ARG A 594 18.52 -12.80 -2.15
C ARG A 594 18.04 -11.92 -0.99
N LEU A 595 17.39 -12.53 0.00
CA LEU A 595 16.88 -11.86 1.18
C LEU A 595 17.99 -11.20 2.00
N ILE A 596 19.09 -11.91 2.26
CA ILE A 596 20.21 -11.37 3.06
C ILE A 596 20.82 -10.16 2.36
N VAL A 597 21.12 -10.26 1.06
CA VAL A 597 21.73 -9.16 0.30
C VAL A 597 20.78 -7.98 0.19
N ALA A 598 19.50 -8.22 -0.11
CA ALA A 598 18.47 -7.17 -0.18
C ALA A 598 18.32 -6.42 1.15
N VAL A 599 18.25 -7.15 2.27
CA VAL A 599 18.18 -6.60 3.63
C VAL A 599 19.41 -5.74 3.94
N LEU A 600 20.61 -6.22 3.62
CA LEU A 600 21.84 -5.46 3.85
C LEU A 600 21.89 -4.17 3.01
N LEU A 601 21.59 -4.24 1.72
CA LEU A 601 21.60 -3.08 0.82
C LEU A 601 20.54 -2.03 1.21
N ALA A 602 19.34 -2.48 1.56
CA ALA A 602 18.23 -1.61 1.90
C ALA A 602 18.37 -0.97 3.29
N PHE A 603 18.78 -1.75 4.29
CA PHE A 603 18.73 -1.32 5.69
C PHE A 603 20.05 -0.78 6.23
N LEU A 604 21.20 -1.01 5.57
CA LEU A 604 22.46 -0.39 5.99
C LEU A 604 22.43 1.15 5.93
N PRO A 605 21.94 1.81 4.86
CA PRO A 605 21.78 3.27 4.85
C PRO A 605 20.86 3.76 5.96
N ILE A 606 19.76 3.04 6.21
CA ILE A 606 18.79 3.35 7.27
C ILE A 606 19.42 3.24 8.65
N PHE A 607 20.19 2.18 8.91
CA PHE A 607 20.89 1.99 10.17
C PHE A 607 21.86 3.14 10.45
N LEU A 608 22.71 3.50 9.47
CA LEU A 608 23.69 4.58 9.62
C LEU A 608 23.01 5.95 9.79
N ALA A 609 21.93 6.21 9.03
CA ALA A 609 21.13 7.41 9.19
C ALA A 609 20.50 7.52 10.59
N ASN A 610 20.03 6.41 11.15
CA ASN A 610 19.45 6.39 12.49
C ASN A 610 20.50 6.47 13.61
N VAL A 611 21.73 6.02 13.39
CA VAL A 611 22.86 6.34 14.29
C VAL A 611 23.12 7.85 14.30
N ALA A 612 23.17 8.49 13.13
CA ALA A 612 23.32 9.95 13.06
C ALA A 612 22.16 10.69 13.73
N PHE A 613 20.92 10.23 13.50
CA PHE A 613 19.72 10.81 14.10
C PHE A 613 19.75 10.66 15.62
N ALA A 614 19.98 9.47 16.15
CA ALA A 614 20.02 9.21 17.59
C ALA A 614 21.05 10.09 18.31
N LYS A 615 22.22 10.31 17.72
CA LYS A 615 23.24 11.23 18.27
C LYS A 615 22.73 12.67 18.32
N ARG A 616 22.09 13.15 17.25
CA ARG A 616 21.55 14.52 17.18
C ARG A 616 20.34 14.71 18.07
N PHE A 617 19.48 13.71 18.17
CA PHE A 617 18.30 13.70 19.03
C PHE A 617 18.68 13.66 20.51
N ALA A 618 19.73 12.92 20.88
CA ALA A 618 20.26 12.92 22.24
C ALA A 618 20.81 14.30 22.67
N GLN A 619 21.28 15.11 21.72
CA GLN A 619 21.80 16.47 21.94
C GLN A 619 20.73 17.57 21.81
N ALA A 620 19.47 17.21 21.51
CA ALA A 620 18.42 18.20 21.29
C ALA A 620 17.88 18.73 22.63
N ASP A 621 17.87 20.06 22.78
CA ASP A 621 17.32 20.73 23.98
C ASP A 621 15.80 20.51 24.11
N SER A 622 15.10 20.26 23.00
CA SER A 622 13.68 19.92 22.97
C SER A 622 13.42 18.72 22.06
N SER A 623 13.22 17.55 22.67
CA SER A 623 12.87 16.31 21.96
C SER A 623 11.56 16.44 21.16
N GLN A 624 10.57 17.15 21.71
CA GLN A 624 9.29 17.39 21.06
C GLN A 624 9.41 18.27 19.80
N ALA A 625 10.23 19.33 19.84
CA ALA A 625 10.46 20.20 18.68
C ALA A 625 11.31 19.50 17.61
N ALA A 626 12.36 18.81 18.04
CA ALA A 626 13.24 18.02 17.18
C ALA A 626 12.46 16.95 16.40
N PHE A 627 11.59 16.19 17.10
CA PHE A 627 10.76 15.16 16.48
C PHE A 627 9.69 15.75 15.55
N GLY A 628 9.03 16.84 15.96
CA GLY A 628 8.05 17.52 15.11
C GLY A 628 8.64 18.04 13.79
N LEU A 629 9.86 18.55 13.80
CA LEU A 629 10.55 18.99 12.56
C LEU A 629 10.97 17.82 11.68
N ASN A 630 11.46 16.74 12.29
CA ASN A 630 11.80 15.53 11.57
C ASN A 630 10.59 14.99 10.79
N LEU A 631 9.41 14.99 11.43
CA LEU A 631 8.18 14.52 10.79
C LEU A 631 7.64 15.46 9.70
N LEU A 632 7.79 16.78 9.85
CA LEU A 632 7.52 17.72 8.76
C LEU A 632 8.46 17.46 7.56
N GLY A 633 9.70 17.07 7.85
CA GLY A 633 10.65 16.54 6.89
C GLY A 633 10.11 15.33 6.16
N SER A 634 9.61 14.34 6.90
CA SER A 634 8.99 13.15 6.33
C SER A 634 7.85 13.51 5.37
N ILE A 635 6.93 14.41 5.73
CA ILE A 635 5.86 14.86 4.80
C ILE A 635 6.43 15.39 3.48
N VAL A 636 7.50 16.17 3.53
CA VAL A 636 8.19 16.66 2.32
C VAL A 636 8.83 15.50 1.55
N GLY A 637 9.46 14.55 2.24
CA GLY A 637 9.97 13.32 1.63
C GLY A 637 8.89 12.56 0.86
N GLY A 638 7.69 12.41 1.43
CA GLY A 638 6.57 11.71 0.80
C GLY A 638 6.01 12.47 -0.40
N CYS A 639 6.07 13.80 -0.38
CA CYS A 639 5.75 14.61 -1.56
C CYS A 639 6.84 14.48 -2.64
N LEU A 640 8.11 14.42 -2.25
CA LEU A 640 9.25 14.25 -3.17
C LEU A 640 9.26 12.87 -3.83
N GLU A 641 8.60 11.90 -3.23
CA GLU A 641 8.50 10.56 -3.81
C GLU A 641 7.94 10.60 -5.23
N TYR A 642 6.94 11.44 -5.50
CA TYR A 642 6.32 11.63 -6.82
C TYR A 642 7.31 11.96 -7.94
N SER A 643 8.54 12.39 -7.61
CA SER A 643 9.63 12.51 -8.58
C SER A 643 10.03 11.16 -9.22
N ALA A 644 9.69 10.02 -8.60
CA ALA A 644 9.90 8.70 -9.19
C ALA A 644 9.09 8.50 -10.48
N LEU A 645 7.92 9.15 -10.64
CA LEU A 645 7.17 9.11 -11.90
C LEU A 645 7.98 9.63 -13.09
N VAL A 646 8.88 10.58 -12.82
CA VAL A 646 9.72 11.21 -13.85
C VAL A 646 11.09 10.54 -13.94
N THR A 647 11.64 10.07 -12.81
CA THR A 647 13.04 9.64 -12.72
C THR A 647 13.24 8.14 -12.50
N GLY A 648 12.18 7.39 -12.15
CA GLY A 648 12.23 6.01 -11.69
C GLY A 648 12.71 5.87 -10.24
N TYR A 649 12.48 4.70 -9.63
CA TYR A 649 12.82 4.43 -8.23
C TYR A 649 14.33 4.45 -7.96
N ARG A 650 15.16 4.08 -8.93
CA ARG A 650 16.63 4.08 -8.78
C ARG A 650 17.16 5.48 -8.49
N ASN A 651 16.63 6.50 -9.17
CA ASN A 651 17.11 7.87 -9.05
C ASN A 651 16.62 8.57 -7.77
N LEU A 652 15.64 8.02 -7.05
CA LEU A 652 15.29 8.50 -5.71
C LEU A 652 16.49 8.43 -4.74
N LEU A 653 17.41 7.48 -4.91
CA LEU A 653 18.62 7.41 -4.08
C LEU A 653 19.52 8.64 -4.23
N ILE A 654 19.51 9.29 -5.41
CA ILE A 654 20.22 10.55 -5.63
C ILE A 654 19.57 11.67 -4.81
N VAL A 655 18.23 11.76 -4.85
CA VAL A 655 17.47 12.73 -4.05
C VAL A 655 17.73 12.52 -2.56
N VAL A 656 17.69 11.28 -2.09
CA VAL A 656 18.06 10.90 -0.71
C VAL A 656 19.48 11.36 -0.37
N GLY A 657 20.45 11.13 -1.26
CA GLY A 657 21.84 11.56 -1.08
C GLY A 657 21.97 13.08 -0.93
N VAL A 658 21.26 13.84 -1.77
CA VAL A 658 21.21 15.31 -1.70
C VAL A 658 20.60 15.79 -0.38
N LEU A 659 19.53 15.15 0.09
CA LEU A 659 18.89 15.48 1.37
C LEU A 659 19.81 15.18 2.57
N TYR A 660 20.52 14.06 2.59
CA TYR A 660 21.49 13.79 3.66
C TYR A 660 22.71 14.72 3.59
N LEU A 661 23.13 15.12 2.39
CA LEU A 661 24.16 16.15 2.25
C LEU A 661 23.67 17.48 2.83
N ALA A 662 22.43 17.89 2.54
CA ALA A 662 21.82 19.07 3.16
C ALA A 662 21.77 18.93 4.69
N ALA A 663 21.34 17.78 5.22
CA ALA A 663 21.34 17.52 6.66
C ALA A 663 22.74 17.70 7.28
N PHE A 664 23.79 17.20 6.62
CA PHE A 664 25.16 17.37 7.07
C PHE A 664 25.64 18.83 7.05
N LEU A 665 25.24 19.60 6.04
CA LEU A 665 25.63 21.01 5.88
C LEU A 665 24.88 21.94 6.86
N PHE A 666 23.62 21.63 7.16
CA PHE A 666 22.77 22.42 8.07
C PHE A 666 22.90 22.05 9.54
N LYS A 667 23.76 21.08 9.88
CA LYS A 667 24.03 20.75 11.29
C LYS A 667 24.56 21.99 12.05
N PRO A 668 24.12 22.24 13.30
CA PRO A 668 24.63 23.36 14.09
C PRO A 668 26.15 23.28 14.27
N ARG A 669 26.84 24.41 14.05
CA ARG A 669 28.29 24.52 14.28
C ARG A 669 28.59 24.94 15.73
N THR A 670 28.23 24.12 16.71
CA THR A 670 28.59 24.29 18.15
C THR A 670 28.14 23.03 18.92
N ALA A 671 28.92 22.33 19.75
CA ALA A 671 30.31 22.48 20.17
C ALA A 671 31.00 21.09 20.11
N ILE A 672 32.12 21.02 19.38
CA ILE A 672 33.15 20.01 19.63
C ILE A 672 33.87 20.53 20.87
N GLY A 673 33.51 19.98 22.03
CA GLY A 673 34.19 20.15 23.31
C GLY A 673 34.19 18.80 23.99
#